data_AF-L7FNC2-F1
#
_entry.id   AF-L7FNC2-F1
#
_cell.length_a   1.000
_cell.length_b   1.000
_cell.length_c   1.000
_cell.angle_alpha   90.00
_cell.angle_beta   90.00
_cell.angle_gamma   90.00
#
_symmetry.space_group_name_H-M   'P 1'
#
loop_
_entity.id
_entity.type
_entity.pdbx_description
1 polymer ?
#
loop_
_entity_poly.entity_id
_entity_poly.type
_entity_poly.pdbx_seq_one_letter_code
_entity_poly.pdbx_strand_id
1 'polypeptide(L)'
;MFAIVFLYLTLSSLGTDPCYSKDTDKKCIKDSTTTTKCSGTVTISAADAMPLCVDAFKDNTGITSFVYEGTDKLEIGANAFKGATKLSAFTAKAGIKTIGASAFEGAAVLTKIDVSGATEIPANAFKDCVLLDTLTGTEAITTVQAAAFSGCVKLTSVNFYAPLVTLLDQMTAQTNFFFHGKVQPTTLPTTTSPINANLKVYVQDSYLATTFGTLAVLKAHCSTLQCVDVTPATPEVPPSSGKMAESPKCKDCDVKLMSVDGNNYYCEIDMTECISTHENCRICLDGKCTKCGTTAQYLENDKCVTDCAEGNYKDTINSVCEKCDTGCKTCTEKGKCTSCPEGHLLLDDTKKCTTDANCPAGYYKDNTNCMKCSITDCGECTSKTECTKCTKGNLIKDKTKCEANCPDKFYPVNNVCTDCDTTCKKCTEAGKCTECPDNTFLIEDTKKCTTNSECPAGYTKDTANKKCFKCDVSCKTCKDSNTCETCADTYLFVEDTKKCVKDKCPENYFTMDKTCKACMSGCKTCTKVDDCSACITGKLFEEGTMKCVDNCELGFFKKNDTNCDKCSEKCEKCSVLEICDKCVDGSLMSDKKCVNMCPEGTFEKTGVCEKCKDKSEYKTPCTDKECEMCTASGAFATLIMFAVALFVMF
;
A
#
# COMPACT_ATOMS: atom_id res chain seq x y z
N MET A 1 -28.20 28.08 -68.15
CA MET A 1 -28.84 27.70 -69.43
C MET A 1 -28.47 26.25 -69.71
N PHE A 2 -29.31 25.31 -69.28
CA PHE A 2 -29.53 23.97 -69.86
C PHE A 2 -30.61 23.33 -69.00
N ALA A 3 -31.83 23.32 -69.54
CA ALA A 3 -33.01 22.71 -68.94
C ALA A 3 -33.20 21.33 -69.60
N ILE A 4 -33.36 20.29 -68.80
CA ILE A 4 -33.99 19.04 -69.26
C ILE A 4 -35.09 18.68 -68.26
N VAL A 5 -36.27 19.14 -68.68
CA VAL A 5 -37.64 18.72 -68.40
C VAL A 5 -37.80 17.42 -67.60
N PHE A 6 -38.41 17.58 -66.42
CA PHE A 6 -39.11 16.53 -65.68
C PHE A 6 -40.34 16.07 -66.47
N LEU A 7 -40.36 14.80 -66.89
CA LEU A 7 -41.58 14.13 -67.33
C LEU A 7 -42.15 13.34 -66.14
N TYR A 8 -43.01 13.99 -65.35
CA TYR A 8 -43.83 13.30 -64.36
C TYR A 8 -44.97 12.59 -65.10
N LEU A 9 -44.81 11.28 -65.34
CA LEU A 9 -45.92 10.39 -65.64
C LEU A 9 -46.62 10.05 -64.33
N THR A 10 -47.84 10.54 -64.18
CA THR A 10 -48.79 10.11 -63.17
C THR A 10 -49.21 8.67 -63.44
N LEU A 11 -48.94 7.76 -62.52
CA LEU A 11 -49.60 6.46 -62.44
C LEU A 11 -50.14 6.26 -61.02
N SER A 12 -51.38 6.69 -60.85
CA SER A 12 -52.29 6.15 -59.87
C SER A 12 -52.79 4.79 -60.35
N SER A 13 -52.18 3.72 -59.86
CA SER A 13 -52.88 2.48 -59.53
C SER A 13 -52.11 1.82 -58.39
N LEU A 14 -52.77 1.57 -57.27
CA LEU A 14 -52.36 0.57 -56.29
C LEU A 14 -52.38 -0.79 -57.00
N GLY A 15 -51.34 -1.08 -57.77
CA GLY A 15 -51.09 -2.39 -58.35
C GLY A 15 -50.21 -3.15 -57.38
N THR A 16 -50.72 -4.25 -56.85
CA THR A 16 -49.90 -5.25 -56.16
C THR A 16 -48.67 -5.57 -57.01
N ASP A 17 -47.49 -5.61 -56.40
CA ASP A 17 -46.25 -6.01 -57.09
C ASP A 17 -46.49 -7.28 -57.92
N PRO A 18 -45.96 -7.37 -59.16
CA PRO A 18 -46.20 -8.52 -60.02
C PRO A 18 -45.68 -9.79 -59.35
N CYS A 19 -46.56 -10.79 -59.20
CA CYS A 19 -46.26 -12.08 -58.61
C CYS A 19 -46.69 -13.23 -59.53
N TYR A 20 -46.07 -14.40 -59.36
CA TYR A 20 -46.30 -15.57 -60.21
C TYR A 20 -47.53 -16.35 -59.74
N SER A 21 -48.39 -16.75 -60.69
CA SER A 21 -49.64 -17.48 -60.39
C SER A 21 -50.11 -18.39 -61.53
N LYS A 22 -51.25 -19.06 -61.31
CA LYS A 22 -52.00 -19.88 -62.27
C LYS A 22 -53.29 -19.16 -62.62
N ASP A 23 -53.63 -19.06 -63.91
CA ASP A 23 -54.97 -18.59 -64.31
C ASP A 23 -56.07 -19.64 -64.18
N THR A 24 -57.28 -19.21 -64.55
CA THR A 24 -58.48 -20.04 -64.70
C THR A 24 -58.30 -21.19 -65.72
N ASP A 25 -57.38 -21.06 -66.68
CA ASP A 25 -57.06 -22.07 -67.69
C ASP A 25 -55.93 -23.02 -67.27
N LYS A 26 -55.39 -22.86 -66.05
CA LYS A 26 -54.25 -23.60 -65.50
C LYS A 26 -52.91 -23.32 -66.20
N LYS A 27 -52.73 -22.15 -66.81
CA LYS A 27 -51.46 -21.69 -67.39
C LYS A 27 -50.62 -20.93 -66.36
N CYS A 28 -49.29 -20.99 -66.52
CA CYS A 28 -48.34 -20.40 -65.57
C CYS A 28 -48.06 -18.95 -65.90
N ILE A 29 -48.69 -18.04 -65.17
CA ILE A 29 -48.69 -16.61 -65.44
C ILE A 29 -47.55 -15.90 -64.71
N LYS A 30 -46.70 -15.27 -65.52
CA LYS A 30 -45.80 -14.18 -65.12
C LYS A 30 -46.50 -12.80 -65.20
N ASP A 31 -47.28 -12.58 -66.28
CA ASP A 31 -48.05 -11.34 -66.58
C ASP A 31 -49.06 -11.55 -67.76
N SER A 32 -50.06 -12.44 -67.60
CA SER A 32 -51.13 -12.82 -68.56
C SER A 32 -50.78 -13.40 -69.96
N THR A 33 -49.52 -13.51 -70.36
CA THR A 33 -49.14 -13.79 -71.77
C THR A 33 -48.62 -15.21 -72.08
N THR A 34 -48.55 -16.12 -71.09
CA THR A 34 -47.95 -17.45 -71.28
C THR A 34 -48.97 -18.51 -71.73
N THR A 35 -48.55 -19.43 -72.61
CA THR A 35 -49.40 -20.52 -73.13
C THR A 35 -49.15 -21.87 -72.46
N THR A 36 -48.16 -21.97 -71.57
CA THR A 36 -47.71 -23.23 -70.98
C THR A 36 -48.56 -23.62 -69.77
N LYS A 37 -49.10 -24.84 -69.77
CA LYS A 37 -49.84 -25.41 -68.63
C LYS A 37 -48.90 -25.58 -67.42
N CYS A 38 -49.37 -25.24 -66.23
CA CYS A 38 -48.69 -25.50 -64.97
C CYS A 38 -48.80 -26.98 -64.58
N SER A 39 -48.02 -27.83 -65.24
CA SER A 39 -47.96 -29.27 -64.98
C SER A 39 -46.54 -29.79 -65.12
N GLY A 40 -46.21 -30.88 -64.43
CA GLY A 40 -44.86 -31.41 -64.37
C GLY A 40 -43.95 -30.50 -63.54
N THR A 41 -42.74 -30.25 -64.04
CA THR A 41 -41.80 -29.33 -63.40
C THR A 41 -42.08 -27.88 -63.83
N VAL A 42 -42.32 -27.01 -62.86
CA VAL A 42 -42.42 -25.56 -63.05
C VAL A 42 -41.13 -24.92 -62.56
N THR A 43 -40.43 -24.21 -63.44
CA THR A 43 -39.19 -23.49 -63.10
C THR A 43 -39.38 -21.99 -63.29
N ILE A 44 -39.11 -21.21 -62.25
CA ILE A 44 -38.94 -19.76 -62.33
C ILE A 44 -37.43 -19.49 -62.42
N SER A 45 -36.99 -19.04 -63.61
CA SER A 45 -35.58 -18.74 -63.86
C SER A 45 -35.12 -17.51 -63.08
N ALA A 46 -33.80 -17.32 -62.94
CA ALA A 46 -33.25 -16.13 -62.30
C ALA A 46 -33.70 -14.81 -62.95
N ALA A 47 -33.92 -14.80 -64.28
CA ALA A 47 -34.37 -13.62 -65.02
C ALA A 47 -35.86 -13.30 -64.82
N ASP A 48 -36.64 -14.26 -64.30
CA ASP A 48 -38.07 -14.16 -64.08
C ASP A 48 -38.45 -14.14 -62.59
N ALA A 49 -37.46 -14.02 -61.71
CA ALA A 49 -37.61 -14.11 -60.27
C ALA A 49 -38.63 -13.09 -59.74
N MET A 50 -39.66 -13.61 -59.07
CA MET A 50 -40.71 -12.82 -58.41
C MET A 50 -41.37 -13.64 -57.29
N PRO A 51 -42.08 -12.98 -56.35
CA PRO A 51 -42.89 -13.65 -55.35
C PRO A 51 -43.96 -14.56 -55.96
N LEU A 52 -44.41 -15.57 -55.21
CA LEU A 52 -45.63 -16.33 -55.53
C LEU A 52 -46.84 -15.63 -54.93
N CYS A 53 -47.89 -15.44 -55.75
CA CYS A 53 -49.12 -14.82 -55.27
C CYS A 53 -49.83 -15.65 -54.19
N VAL A 54 -50.76 -14.99 -53.48
CA VAL A 54 -51.81 -15.71 -52.74
C VAL A 54 -52.57 -16.61 -53.71
N ASP A 55 -52.84 -17.85 -53.31
CA ASP A 55 -53.49 -18.91 -54.09
C ASP A 55 -52.77 -19.28 -55.42
N ALA A 56 -51.50 -18.88 -55.63
CA ALA A 56 -50.77 -18.98 -56.90
C ALA A 56 -51.00 -20.28 -57.69
N PHE A 57 -50.82 -21.44 -57.07
CA PHE A 57 -51.01 -22.78 -57.64
C PHE A 57 -51.97 -23.63 -56.82
N LYS A 58 -52.92 -22.99 -56.15
CA LYS A 58 -53.94 -23.68 -55.37
C LYS A 58 -54.70 -24.71 -56.21
N ASP A 59 -54.96 -25.86 -55.61
CA ASP A 59 -55.60 -27.05 -56.16
C ASP A 59 -54.97 -27.54 -57.48
N ASN A 60 -53.69 -27.20 -57.71
CA ASN A 60 -52.98 -27.66 -58.90
C ASN A 60 -52.44 -29.08 -58.70
N THR A 61 -53.22 -30.06 -59.16
CA THR A 61 -52.86 -31.49 -59.13
C THR A 61 -51.98 -31.93 -60.30
N GLY A 62 -51.52 -31.00 -61.14
CA GLY A 62 -50.66 -31.25 -62.29
C GLY A 62 -49.18 -30.99 -62.04
N ILE A 63 -48.83 -30.07 -61.12
CA ILE A 63 -47.44 -29.77 -60.78
C ILE A 63 -46.87 -30.93 -59.97
N THR A 64 -45.72 -31.42 -60.40
CA THR A 64 -44.96 -32.47 -59.71
C THR A 64 -43.71 -31.93 -59.04
N SER A 65 -43.11 -30.87 -59.58
CA SER A 65 -41.92 -30.23 -59.03
C SER A 65 -41.97 -28.72 -59.25
N PHE A 66 -41.47 -27.95 -58.28
CA PHE A 66 -41.30 -26.51 -58.39
C PHE A 66 -39.85 -26.12 -58.09
N VAL A 67 -39.24 -25.34 -58.99
CA VAL A 67 -37.85 -24.87 -58.87
C VAL A 67 -37.82 -23.36 -59.04
N TYR A 68 -37.24 -22.66 -58.07
CA TYR A 68 -36.98 -21.24 -58.12
C TYR A 68 -35.47 -20.97 -58.12
N GLU A 69 -34.99 -20.35 -59.20
CA GLU A 69 -33.58 -20.06 -59.46
C GLU A 69 -33.20 -18.59 -59.24
N GLY A 70 -34.10 -17.79 -58.66
CA GLY A 70 -33.84 -16.39 -58.33
C GLY A 70 -32.64 -16.21 -57.41
N THR A 71 -31.97 -15.07 -57.56
CA THR A 71 -30.83 -14.67 -56.69
C THR A 71 -31.29 -14.18 -55.33
N ASP A 72 -32.51 -13.64 -55.25
CA ASP A 72 -33.14 -13.21 -54.01
C ASP A 72 -33.99 -14.32 -53.40
N LYS A 73 -34.10 -14.34 -52.07
CA LYS A 73 -34.95 -15.28 -51.32
C LYS A 73 -36.42 -15.20 -51.77
N LEU A 74 -37.06 -16.35 -51.94
CA LEU A 74 -38.43 -16.46 -52.44
C LEU A 74 -39.48 -16.04 -51.40
N GLU A 75 -40.43 -15.19 -51.78
CA GLU A 75 -41.63 -14.90 -51.00
C GLU A 75 -42.81 -15.78 -51.49
N ILE A 76 -43.46 -16.50 -50.59
CA ILE A 76 -44.53 -17.45 -50.91
C ILE A 76 -45.85 -16.95 -50.32
N GLY A 77 -46.84 -16.65 -51.17
CA GLY A 77 -48.17 -16.22 -50.75
C GLY A 77 -48.97 -17.29 -50.00
N ALA A 78 -49.99 -16.86 -49.26
CA ALA A 78 -50.91 -17.77 -48.57
C ALA A 78 -51.61 -18.72 -49.56
N ASN A 79 -51.80 -19.98 -49.17
CA ASN A 79 -52.38 -21.05 -50.01
C ASN A 79 -51.67 -21.32 -51.35
N ALA A 80 -50.45 -20.82 -51.59
CA ALA A 80 -49.79 -20.87 -52.91
C ALA A 80 -49.76 -22.28 -53.54
N PHE A 81 -49.57 -23.34 -52.76
CA PHE A 81 -49.60 -24.75 -53.20
C PHE A 81 -50.64 -25.57 -52.43
N LYS A 82 -51.64 -24.92 -51.82
CA LYS A 82 -52.71 -25.63 -51.11
C LYS A 82 -53.41 -26.61 -52.07
N GLY A 83 -53.53 -27.87 -51.69
CA GLY A 83 -54.15 -28.92 -52.52
C GLY A 83 -53.33 -29.35 -53.72
N ALA A 84 -52.03 -29.01 -53.80
CA ALA A 84 -51.13 -29.49 -54.85
C ALA A 84 -50.71 -30.96 -54.60
N THR A 85 -51.67 -31.88 -54.73
CA THR A 85 -51.53 -33.29 -54.28
C THR A 85 -50.47 -34.13 -54.99
N LYS A 86 -49.87 -33.64 -56.08
CA LYS A 86 -48.78 -34.30 -56.81
C LYS A 86 -47.41 -33.63 -56.66
N LEU A 87 -47.33 -32.49 -55.96
CA LEU A 87 -46.08 -31.78 -55.74
C LEU A 87 -45.19 -32.61 -54.81
N SER A 88 -44.17 -33.26 -55.36
CA SER A 88 -43.25 -34.11 -54.59
C SER A 88 -41.91 -33.43 -54.30
N ALA A 89 -41.55 -32.40 -55.04
CA ALA A 89 -40.29 -31.67 -54.89
C ALA A 89 -40.50 -30.15 -54.95
N PHE A 90 -39.84 -29.44 -54.04
CA PHE A 90 -39.80 -27.99 -54.01
C PHE A 90 -38.36 -27.54 -53.77
N THR A 91 -37.87 -26.57 -54.54
CA THR A 91 -36.51 -26.05 -54.39
C THR A 91 -36.48 -24.55 -54.62
N ALA A 92 -35.92 -23.80 -53.68
CA ALA A 92 -35.63 -22.37 -53.81
C ALA A 92 -34.15 -22.14 -53.55
N LYS A 93 -33.36 -21.90 -54.60
CA LYS A 93 -31.88 -21.90 -54.54
C LYS A 93 -31.30 -20.87 -53.58
N ALA A 94 -31.87 -19.67 -53.56
CA ALA A 94 -31.44 -18.60 -52.65
C ALA A 94 -32.10 -18.68 -51.26
N GLY A 95 -32.93 -19.72 -51.01
CA GLY A 95 -33.75 -19.85 -49.81
C GLY A 95 -35.12 -19.16 -49.92
N ILE A 96 -35.85 -19.17 -48.82
CA ILE A 96 -37.19 -18.60 -48.68
C ILE A 96 -37.11 -17.38 -47.76
N LYS A 97 -37.83 -16.31 -48.11
CA LYS A 97 -37.95 -15.09 -47.28
C LYS A 97 -39.18 -15.17 -46.39
N THR A 98 -40.33 -15.51 -46.99
CA THR A 98 -41.61 -15.62 -46.30
C THR A 98 -42.39 -16.84 -46.80
N ILE A 99 -43.10 -17.48 -45.89
CA ILE A 99 -44.10 -18.52 -46.18
C ILE A 99 -45.45 -17.95 -45.79
N GLY A 100 -46.48 -18.17 -46.60
CA GLY A 100 -47.85 -17.77 -46.30
C GLY A 100 -48.62 -18.83 -45.52
N ALA A 101 -49.68 -18.43 -44.83
CA ALA A 101 -50.60 -19.36 -44.17
C ALA A 101 -51.14 -20.40 -45.14
N SER A 102 -51.20 -21.66 -44.72
CA SER A 102 -51.65 -22.79 -45.54
C SER A 102 -50.91 -22.97 -46.88
N ALA A 103 -49.71 -22.40 -47.05
CA ALA A 103 -49.01 -22.38 -48.35
C ALA A 103 -48.85 -23.76 -48.98
N PHE A 104 -48.60 -24.83 -48.21
CA PHE A 104 -48.43 -26.19 -48.70
C PHE A 104 -49.49 -27.16 -48.14
N GLU A 105 -50.60 -26.64 -47.60
CA GLU A 105 -51.64 -27.49 -47.00
C GLU A 105 -52.15 -28.54 -48.02
N GLY A 106 -52.09 -29.83 -47.68
CA GLY A 106 -52.52 -30.92 -48.55
C GLY A 106 -51.59 -31.23 -49.73
N ALA A 107 -50.35 -30.73 -49.74
CA ALA A 107 -49.29 -31.21 -50.64
C ALA A 107 -48.81 -32.61 -50.22
N ALA A 108 -49.72 -33.58 -50.30
CA ALA A 108 -49.64 -34.87 -49.62
C ALA A 108 -48.40 -35.72 -49.96
N VAL A 109 -47.79 -35.50 -51.13
CA VAL A 109 -46.63 -36.28 -51.60
C VAL A 109 -45.30 -35.53 -51.52
N LEU A 110 -45.28 -34.32 -50.97
CA LEU A 110 -44.04 -33.57 -50.71
C LEU A 110 -43.25 -34.31 -49.64
N THR A 111 -42.01 -34.73 -49.96
CA THR A 111 -41.20 -35.54 -49.04
C THR A 111 -40.21 -34.71 -48.23
N LYS A 112 -39.69 -33.63 -48.80
CA LYS A 112 -38.71 -32.75 -48.17
C LYS A 112 -39.01 -31.29 -48.48
N ILE A 113 -38.76 -30.41 -47.51
CA ILE A 113 -38.64 -28.97 -47.78
C ILE A 113 -37.49 -28.35 -46.98
N ASP A 114 -36.79 -27.44 -47.64
CA ASP A 114 -35.77 -26.58 -47.05
C ASP A 114 -36.37 -25.17 -46.88
N VAL A 115 -36.46 -24.70 -45.63
CA VAL A 115 -37.02 -23.39 -45.30
C VAL A 115 -35.95 -22.34 -45.00
N SER A 116 -34.70 -22.60 -45.41
CA SER A 116 -33.54 -21.73 -45.20
C SER A 116 -33.85 -20.26 -45.48
N GLY A 117 -33.71 -19.43 -44.47
CA GLY A 117 -33.89 -17.99 -44.54
C GLY A 117 -35.26 -17.45 -44.14
N ALA A 118 -36.29 -18.31 -44.00
CA ALA A 118 -37.58 -17.91 -43.49
C ALA A 118 -37.50 -17.66 -41.98
N THR A 119 -38.29 -16.72 -41.47
CA THR A 119 -38.34 -16.41 -40.03
C THR A 119 -39.58 -16.99 -39.34
N GLU A 120 -40.58 -17.41 -40.09
CA GLU A 120 -41.83 -17.92 -39.55
C GLU A 120 -42.33 -19.14 -40.34
N ILE A 121 -42.87 -20.12 -39.62
CA ILE A 121 -43.70 -21.19 -40.16
C ILE A 121 -45.16 -20.87 -39.78
N PRO A 122 -45.97 -20.35 -40.73
CA PRO A 122 -47.31 -19.86 -40.42
C PRO A 122 -48.32 -20.97 -40.15
N ALA A 123 -49.52 -20.56 -39.75
CA ALA A 123 -50.58 -21.49 -39.38
C ALA A 123 -50.94 -22.38 -40.57
N ASN A 124 -51.05 -23.69 -40.31
CA ASN A 124 -51.38 -24.72 -41.30
C ASN A 124 -50.41 -24.83 -42.49
N ALA A 125 -49.22 -24.21 -42.45
CA ALA A 125 -48.32 -24.10 -43.61
C ALA A 125 -48.06 -25.44 -44.31
N PHE A 126 -47.85 -26.53 -43.55
CA PHE A 126 -47.61 -27.89 -44.05
C PHE A 126 -48.69 -28.88 -43.63
N LYS A 127 -49.86 -28.40 -43.21
CA LYS A 127 -50.94 -29.27 -42.75
C LYS A 127 -51.27 -30.33 -43.80
N ASP A 128 -51.44 -31.58 -43.38
CA ASP A 128 -51.75 -32.74 -44.24
C ASP A 128 -50.68 -33.03 -45.33
N CYS A 129 -49.43 -32.58 -45.15
CA CYS A 129 -48.28 -33.07 -45.92
C CYS A 129 -47.84 -34.44 -45.40
N VAL A 130 -48.63 -35.47 -45.71
CA VAL A 130 -48.53 -36.80 -45.07
C VAL A 130 -47.21 -37.56 -45.35
N LEU A 131 -46.53 -37.28 -46.48
CA LEU A 131 -45.24 -37.88 -46.82
C LEU A 131 -44.03 -37.01 -46.48
N LEU A 132 -44.22 -35.81 -45.95
CA LEU A 132 -43.11 -34.95 -45.54
C LEU A 132 -42.36 -35.65 -44.41
N ASP A 133 -41.11 -36.02 -44.64
CA ASP A 133 -40.26 -36.71 -43.67
C ASP A 133 -39.07 -35.84 -43.23
N THR A 134 -38.72 -34.83 -44.02
CA THR A 134 -37.53 -34.01 -43.82
C THR A 134 -37.86 -32.52 -43.92
N LEU A 135 -37.57 -31.79 -42.84
CA LEU A 135 -37.58 -30.34 -42.78
C LEU A 135 -36.17 -29.86 -42.42
N THR A 136 -35.57 -29.03 -43.28
CA THR A 136 -34.22 -28.45 -43.05
C THR A 136 -34.27 -26.93 -43.13
N GLY A 137 -33.19 -26.24 -42.73
CA GLY A 137 -33.07 -24.79 -42.90
C GLY A 137 -33.86 -23.97 -41.86
N THR A 138 -34.03 -24.50 -40.65
CA THR A 138 -34.85 -23.88 -39.59
C THR A 138 -34.07 -22.91 -38.69
N GLU A 139 -32.81 -22.60 -39.01
CA GLU A 139 -31.87 -21.84 -38.18
C GLU A 139 -32.30 -20.38 -37.97
N ALA A 140 -33.11 -19.83 -38.88
CA ALA A 140 -33.62 -18.47 -38.82
C ALA A 140 -35.06 -18.36 -38.25
N ILE A 141 -35.73 -19.49 -37.97
CA ILE A 141 -37.13 -19.50 -37.56
C ILE A 141 -37.28 -18.96 -36.14
N THR A 142 -38.05 -17.88 -36.00
CA THR A 142 -38.43 -17.27 -34.73
C THR A 142 -39.80 -17.70 -34.25
N THR A 143 -40.67 -18.13 -35.17
CA THR A 143 -42.09 -18.37 -34.89
C THR A 143 -42.59 -19.60 -35.63
N VAL A 144 -43.25 -20.51 -34.91
CA VAL A 144 -44.02 -21.63 -35.47
C VAL A 144 -45.45 -21.51 -34.98
N GLN A 145 -46.38 -21.29 -35.91
CA GLN A 145 -47.79 -21.05 -35.59
C GLN A 145 -48.59 -22.34 -35.41
N ALA A 146 -49.83 -22.21 -34.94
CA ALA A 146 -50.72 -23.33 -34.67
C ALA A 146 -50.97 -24.20 -35.93
N ALA A 147 -50.92 -25.53 -35.72
CA ALA A 147 -51.20 -26.56 -36.73
C ALA A 147 -50.33 -26.51 -38.00
N ALA A 148 -49.20 -25.82 -37.98
CA ALA A 148 -48.19 -25.80 -39.04
C ALA A 148 -47.85 -27.20 -39.58
N PHE A 149 -47.72 -28.22 -38.72
CA PHE A 149 -47.36 -29.60 -39.08
C PHE A 149 -48.45 -30.64 -38.77
N SER A 150 -49.69 -30.18 -38.57
CA SER A 150 -50.82 -31.08 -38.29
C SER A 150 -50.99 -32.08 -39.44
N GLY A 151 -51.02 -33.39 -39.15
CA GLY A 151 -51.15 -34.43 -40.18
C GLY A 151 -49.85 -34.81 -40.92
N CYS A 152 -48.69 -34.20 -40.58
CA CYS A 152 -47.38 -34.59 -41.13
C CYS A 152 -46.83 -35.88 -40.48
N VAL A 153 -47.51 -37.00 -40.69
CA VAL A 153 -47.24 -38.28 -39.98
C VAL A 153 -45.86 -38.90 -40.24
N LYS A 154 -45.17 -38.49 -41.31
CA LYS A 154 -43.80 -38.95 -41.62
C LYS A 154 -42.71 -38.04 -41.04
N LEU A 155 -43.03 -36.80 -40.69
CA LEU A 155 -42.11 -35.84 -40.09
C LEU A 155 -42.05 -36.11 -38.58
N THR A 156 -41.42 -37.22 -38.21
CA THR A 156 -41.37 -37.69 -36.82
C THR A 156 -40.43 -36.86 -35.95
N SER A 157 -39.46 -36.17 -36.57
CA SER A 157 -38.41 -35.42 -35.89
C SER A 157 -38.24 -34.04 -36.52
N VAL A 158 -38.09 -33.00 -35.70
CA VAL A 158 -37.86 -31.62 -36.15
C VAL A 158 -36.77 -30.94 -35.30
N ASN A 159 -35.90 -30.16 -35.94
CA ASN A 159 -34.89 -29.32 -35.28
C ASN A 159 -35.35 -27.85 -35.29
N PHE A 160 -35.19 -27.14 -34.18
CA PHE A 160 -35.34 -25.68 -34.11
C PHE A 160 -34.31 -25.03 -33.19
N TYR A 161 -33.89 -23.81 -33.53
CA TYR A 161 -32.72 -23.17 -32.91
C TYR A 161 -33.08 -22.00 -31.99
N ALA A 162 -32.06 -21.41 -31.38
CA ALA A 162 -32.16 -20.33 -30.42
C ALA A 162 -32.92 -19.06 -30.85
N PRO A 163 -33.12 -18.69 -32.14
CA PRO A 163 -34.03 -17.58 -32.43
C PRO A 163 -35.51 -17.90 -32.21
N LEU A 164 -35.90 -19.15 -31.92
CA LEU A 164 -37.30 -19.52 -31.70
C LEU A 164 -37.88 -18.88 -30.41
N VAL A 165 -38.77 -17.91 -30.59
CA VAL A 165 -39.46 -17.17 -29.50
C VAL A 165 -40.88 -17.68 -29.28
N THR A 166 -41.53 -18.19 -30.33
CA THR A 166 -42.94 -18.62 -30.30
C THR A 166 -43.11 -19.99 -30.94
N LEU A 167 -43.67 -20.94 -30.19
CA LEU A 167 -44.07 -22.26 -30.65
C LEU A 167 -45.54 -22.50 -30.27
N LEU A 168 -46.44 -22.43 -31.25
CA LEU A 168 -47.88 -22.65 -31.08
C LEU A 168 -48.38 -23.93 -31.74
N ASP A 169 -47.56 -24.57 -32.59
CA ASP A 169 -47.86 -25.92 -33.05
C ASP A 169 -47.81 -26.90 -31.85
N GLN A 170 -48.81 -27.78 -31.78
CA GLN A 170 -48.94 -28.75 -30.70
C GLN A 170 -48.06 -29.99 -30.91
N MET A 171 -47.38 -30.11 -32.05
CA MET A 171 -46.50 -31.21 -32.43
C MET A 171 -47.21 -32.56 -32.36
N THR A 172 -48.47 -32.62 -32.84
CA THR A 172 -49.33 -33.81 -32.69
C THR A 172 -48.88 -35.00 -33.55
N ALA A 173 -48.13 -34.75 -34.64
CA ALA A 173 -47.60 -35.79 -35.51
C ALA A 173 -46.15 -36.18 -35.17
N GLN A 174 -45.39 -35.26 -34.57
CA GLN A 174 -43.98 -35.44 -34.22
C GLN A 174 -43.81 -36.31 -32.97
N THR A 175 -42.75 -37.11 -32.95
CA THR A 175 -42.33 -37.91 -31.79
C THR A 175 -41.11 -37.34 -31.08
N ASN A 176 -40.22 -36.68 -31.83
CA ASN A 176 -38.99 -36.09 -31.31
C ASN A 176 -38.93 -34.60 -31.69
N PHE A 177 -38.54 -33.78 -30.74
CA PHE A 177 -38.29 -32.37 -30.94
C PHE A 177 -36.89 -32.03 -30.41
N PHE A 178 -36.05 -31.51 -31.29
CA PHE A 178 -34.68 -31.12 -30.98
C PHE A 178 -34.61 -29.60 -30.91
N PHE A 179 -34.28 -29.07 -29.73
CA PHE A 179 -34.25 -27.65 -29.46
C PHE A 179 -32.85 -27.17 -29.07
N HIS A 180 -32.30 -26.27 -29.88
CA HIS A 180 -30.92 -25.76 -29.77
C HIS A 180 -30.86 -24.39 -29.09
N GLY A 181 -31.85 -24.05 -28.27
CA GLY A 181 -31.86 -22.85 -27.44
C GLY A 181 -31.38 -23.11 -26.02
N LYS A 182 -30.94 -22.05 -25.33
CA LYS A 182 -30.57 -22.11 -23.90
C LYS A 182 -31.76 -21.99 -22.95
N VAL A 183 -32.85 -21.42 -23.46
CA VAL A 183 -34.09 -21.12 -22.73
C VAL A 183 -35.25 -21.45 -23.66
N GLN A 184 -36.33 -22.04 -23.13
CA GLN A 184 -37.52 -22.34 -23.92
C GLN A 184 -38.12 -21.07 -24.56
N PRO A 185 -38.86 -21.21 -25.68
CA PRO A 185 -39.67 -20.14 -26.25
C PRO A 185 -40.58 -19.51 -25.20
N THR A 186 -40.76 -18.19 -25.30
CA THR A 186 -41.60 -17.40 -24.36
C THR A 186 -43.09 -17.70 -24.53
N THR A 187 -43.49 -18.10 -25.74
CA THR A 187 -44.88 -18.45 -26.06
C THR A 187 -44.92 -19.91 -26.46
N LEU A 188 -45.69 -20.70 -25.71
CA LEU A 188 -45.94 -22.13 -25.92
C LEU A 188 -47.44 -22.40 -26.11
N PRO A 189 -47.85 -23.60 -26.57
CA PRO A 189 -49.27 -23.94 -26.71
C PRO A 189 -50.00 -23.86 -25.36
N THR A 190 -51.26 -23.42 -25.40
CA THR A 190 -52.08 -23.14 -24.20
C THR A 190 -52.51 -24.41 -23.46
N THR A 191 -52.99 -24.30 -22.22
CA THR A 191 -53.54 -25.45 -21.47
C THR A 191 -54.79 -26.07 -22.12
N THR A 192 -55.55 -25.29 -22.90
CA THR A 192 -56.69 -25.76 -23.69
C THR A 192 -56.28 -26.47 -24.98
N SER A 193 -55.02 -26.34 -25.38
CA SER A 193 -54.44 -26.99 -26.56
C SER A 193 -52.96 -27.25 -26.31
N PRO A 194 -52.64 -28.17 -25.38
CA PRO A 194 -51.27 -28.35 -24.92
C PRO A 194 -50.39 -28.98 -26.01
N ILE A 195 -49.08 -28.83 -25.84
CA ILE A 195 -48.09 -29.60 -26.60
C ILE A 195 -48.31 -31.09 -26.39
N ASN A 196 -48.03 -31.89 -27.42
CA ASN A 196 -48.12 -33.34 -27.38
C ASN A 196 -47.40 -33.92 -26.15
N ALA A 197 -48.17 -34.56 -25.26
CA ALA A 197 -47.66 -35.11 -23.99
C ALA A 197 -46.63 -36.24 -24.19
N ASN A 198 -46.59 -36.86 -25.38
CA ASN A 198 -45.67 -37.95 -25.71
C ASN A 198 -44.42 -37.48 -26.48
N LEU A 199 -44.26 -36.17 -26.68
CA LEU A 199 -43.14 -35.61 -27.42
C LEU A 199 -41.84 -35.73 -26.59
N LYS A 200 -40.81 -36.34 -27.17
CA LYS A 200 -39.47 -36.38 -26.59
C LYS A 200 -38.74 -35.08 -26.94
N VAL A 201 -38.39 -34.29 -25.93
CA VAL A 201 -37.71 -33.00 -26.12
C VAL A 201 -36.21 -33.16 -25.83
N TYR A 202 -35.40 -33.05 -26.85
CA TYR A 202 -33.94 -33.08 -26.76
C TYR A 202 -33.39 -31.66 -26.72
N VAL A 203 -32.48 -31.39 -25.80
CA VAL A 203 -31.88 -30.06 -25.61
C VAL A 203 -30.37 -30.17 -25.43
N GLN A 204 -29.68 -29.07 -25.70
CA GLN A 204 -28.25 -28.92 -25.42
C GLN A 204 -27.93 -29.00 -23.92
N ASP A 205 -26.67 -29.28 -23.60
CA ASP A 205 -26.14 -29.19 -22.23
C ASP A 205 -26.31 -27.80 -21.61
N SER A 206 -26.25 -26.77 -22.46
CA SER A 206 -26.42 -25.36 -22.10
C SER A 206 -27.85 -25.00 -21.65
N TYR A 207 -28.85 -25.86 -21.92
CA TYR A 207 -30.22 -25.69 -21.45
C TYR A 207 -30.33 -26.06 -19.98
N LEU A 208 -30.65 -25.08 -19.13
CA LEU A 208 -30.56 -25.24 -17.67
C LEU A 208 -31.84 -25.79 -17.03
N ALA A 209 -33.01 -25.56 -17.65
CA ALA A 209 -34.27 -26.06 -17.11
C ALA A 209 -34.39 -27.58 -17.29
N THR A 210 -35.10 -28.24 -16.39
CA THR A 210 -35.38 -29.68 -16.47
C THR A 210 -36.62 -30.01 -17.29
N THR A 211 -37.37 -28.98 -17.72
CA THR A 211 -38.58 -29.12 -18.51
C THR A 211 -38.62 -28.16 -19.70
N PHE A 212 -39.44 -28.52 -20.68
CA PHE A 212 -39.90 -27.68 -21.79
C PHE A 212 -41.43 -27.66 -21.75
N GLY A 213 -41.99 -26.55 -21.29
CA GLY A 213 -43.38 -26.52 -20.82
C GLY A 213 -43.56 -27.54 -19.68
N THR A 214 -44.46 -28.50 -19.86
CA THR A 214 -44.72 -29.60 -18.90
C THR A 214 -43.91 -30.87 -19.18
N LEU A 215 -43.16 -30.92 -20.29
CA LEU A 215 -42.42 -32.12 -20.71
C LEU A 215 -41.03 -32.13 -20.08
N ALA A 216 -40.56 -33.30 -19.67
CA ALA A 216 -39.16 -33.48 -19.26
C ALA A 216 -38.23 -33.38 -20.48
N VAL A 217 -37.08 -32.73 -20.32
CA VAL A 217 -36.07 -32.63 -21.38
C VAL A 217 -35.00 -33.72 -21.27
N LEU A 218 -34.42 -34.07 -22.41
CA LEU A 218 -33.38 -35.08 -22.57
C LEU A 218 -32.10 -34.42 -23.08
N LYS A 219 -30.96 -34.77 -22.48
CA LYS A 219 -29.63 -34.33 -22.94
C LYS A 219 -28.92 -35.52 -23.56
N ALA A 220 -28.55 -35.41 -24.84
CA ALA A 220 -27.96 -36.53 -25.55
C ALA A 220 -26.44 -36.66 -25.34
N HIS A 221 -25.76 -35.55 -25.02
CA HIS A 221 -24.31 -35.51 -24.83
C HIS A 221 -23.50 -36.02 -26.03
N CYS A 222 -24.07 -35.97 -27.24
CA CYS A 222 -23.34 -36.31 -28.45
C CYS A 222 -22.33 -35.21 -28.78
N SER A 223 -21.20 -35.59 -29.36
CA SER A 223 -20.25 -34.60 -29.90
C SER A 223 -20.79 -33.94 -31.17
N THR A 224 -20.16 -32.85 -31.62
CA THR A 224 -20.49 -32.22 -32.91
C THR A 224 -20.25 -33.13 -34.12
N LEU A 225 -19.50 -34.22 -33.96
CA LEU A 225 -19.31 -35.24 -35.00
C LEU A 225 -20.26 -36.43 -34.85
N GLN A 226 -21.28 -36.27 -34.00
CA GLN A 226 -22.31 -37.25 -33.76
C GLN A 226 -23.68 -36.58 -33.83
N CYS A 227 -24.71 -37.38 -33.97
CA CYS A 227 -26.08 -36.94 -33.81
C CYS A 227 -26.86 -37.98 -33.01
N VAL A 228 -28.03 -37.61 -32.52
CA VAL A 228 -28.89 -38.49 -31.74
C VAL A 228 -29.40 -39.61 -32.65
N ASP A 229 -29.19 -40.85 -32.22
CA ASP A 229 -29.76 -42.01 -32.87
C ASP A 229 -31.24 -42.13 -32.50
N VAL A 230 -32.09 -41.66 -33.42
CA VAL A 230 -33.55 -41.76 -33.33
C VAL A 230 -34.10 -43.04 -33.97
N THR A 231 -33.24 -43.95 -34.45
CA THR A 231 -33.72 -45.22 -34.98
C THR A 231 -34.39 -46.03 -33.86
N PRO A 232 -35.46 -46.79 -34.18
CA PRO A 232 -36.25 -47.45 -33.16
C PRO A 232 -35.44 -48.59 -32.52
N ALA A 233 -34.87 -48.34 -31.35
CA ALA A 233 -34.71 -49.41 -30.38
C ALA A 233 -36.12 -49.88 -29.99
N THR A 234 -36.31 -51.19 -29.92
CA THR A 234 -37.50 -51.87 -29.39
C THR A 234 -38.20 -51.09 -28.27
N PRO A 235 -39.55 -51.15 -28.18
CA PRO A 235 -40.31 -50.34 -27.23
C PRO A 235 -39.94 -50.69 -25.79
N GLU A 236 -39.05 -49.89 -25.20
CA GLU A 236 -38.94 -49.85 -23.75
C GLU A 236 -40.10 -49.03 -23.21
N VAL A 237 -40.92 -49.71 -22.43
CA VAL A 237 -42.09 -49.19 -21.72
C VAL A 237 -41.73 -47.85 -21.05
N PRO A 238 -42.56 -46.79 -21.19
CA PRO A 238 -42.33 -45.54 -20.47
C PRO A 238 -42.38 -45.80 -18.96
N PRO A 239 -41.38 -45.42 -18.15
CA PRO A 239 -41.53 -45.44 -16.71
C PRO A 239 -42.55 -44.37 -16.29
N SER A 240 -43.40 -44.72 -15.35
CA SER A 240 -44.46 -43.91 -14.73
C SER A 240 -43.95 -42.70 -13.92
N SER A 241 -42.76 -42.16 -14.24
CA SER A 241 -42.06 -41.12 -13.49
C SER A 241 -41.37 -40.05 -14.36
N GLY A 242 -41.60 -40.02 -15.68
CA GLY A 242 -41.07 -38.96 -16.55
C GLY A 242 -39.55 -38.98 -16.77
N LYS A 243 -38.88 -40.07 -16.41
CA LYS A 243 -37.48 -40.35 -16.77
C LYS A 243 -37.46 -41.52 -17.74
N MET A 244 -36.91 -41.33 -18.94
CA MET A 244 -36.55 -42.46 -19.81
C MET A 244 -35.50 -43.33 -19.09
N ALA A 245 -35.59 -44.65 -19.24
CA ALA A 245 -34.72 -45.61 -18.54
C ALA A 245 -33.27 -45.58 -19.03
N GLU A 246 -33.02 -45.09 -20.25
CA GLU A 246 -31.68 -45.00 -20.84
C GLU A 246 -31.42 -43.62 -21.45
N SER A 247 -30.17 -43.16 -21.36
CA SER A 247 -29.68 -41.95 -22.03
C SER A 247 -29.79 -42.10 -23.56
N PRO A 248 -30.00 -41.01 -24.32
CA PRO A 248 -30.02 -41.06 -25.78
C PRO A 248 -28.72 -41.66 -26.34
N LYS A 249 -28.82 -42.51 -27.37
CA LYS A 249 -27.65 -43.04 -28.08
C LYS A 249 -27.18 -42.04 -29.13
N CYS A 250 -25.87 -42.00 -29.37
CA CYS A 250 -25.25 -41.16 -30.39
C CYS A 250 -24.75 -42.04 -31.55
N LYS A 251 -24.99 -41.60 -32.78
CA LYS A 251 -24.42 -42.18 -34.00
C LYS A 251 -23.40 -41.21 -34.61
N ASP A 252 -22.30 -41.75 -35.11
CA ASP A 252 -21.26 -40.94 -35.75
C ASP A 252 -21.76 -40.35 -37.07
N CYS A 253 -21.39 -39.10 -37.33
CA CYS A 253 -21.55 -38.46 -38.63
C CYS A 253 -20.56 -39.04 -39.64
N ASP A 254 -20.91 -39.00 -40.92
CA ASP A 254 -19.92 -39.19 -41.97
C ASP A 254 -18.77 -38.20 -41.81
N VAL A 255 -17.57 -38.56 -42.27
CA VAL A 255 -16.32 -37.79 -42.10
C VAL A 255 -16.36 -36.36 -42.66
N LYS A 256 -17.38 -36.02 -43.46
CA LYS A 256 -17.58 -34.69 -44.08
C LYS A 256 -18.78 -33.93 -43.51
N LEU A 257 -19.53 -34.53 -42.59
CA LEU A 257 -20.73 -33.95 -42.01
C LEU A 257 -20.52 -33.69 -40.52
N MET A 258 -21.19 -32.66 -40.00
CA MET A 258 -21.28 -32.42 -38.57
C MET A 258 -22.69 -32.04 -38.15
N SER A 259 -22.94 -32.16 -36.86
CA SER A 259 -24.13 -31.68 -36.16
C SER A 259 -23.79 -30.33 -35.51
N VAL A 260 -24.76 -29.42 -35.45
CA VAL A 260 -24.58 -28.07 -34.86
C VAL A 260 -24.02 -28.15 -33.44
N ASP A 261 -24.45 -29.15 -32.67
CA ASP A 261 -24.06 -29.33 -31.27
C ASP A 261 -24.19 -30.77 -30.75
N GLY A 262 -24.38 -31.75 -31.65
CA GLY A 262 -24.61 -33.14 -31.30
C GLY A 262 -26.06 -33.51 -31.00
N ASN A 263 -26.95 -32.54 -30.77
CA ASN A 263 -28.34 -32.78 -30.40
C ASN A 263 -29.29 -32.68 -31.60
N ASN A 264 -28.83 -32.96 -32.81
CA ASN A 264 -29.69 -33.13 -33.99
C ASN A 264 -30.05 -34.61 -34.16
N TYR A 265 -31.09 -34.93 -34.93
CA TYR A 265 -31.34 -36.31 -35.40
C TYR A 265 -30.54 -36.70 -36.66
N TYR A 266 -29.89 -35.73 -37.30
CA TYR A 266 -29.04 -35.91 -38.47
C TYR A 266 -27.87 -34.91 -38.48
N CYS A 267 -26.83 -35.22 -39.24
CA CYS A 267 -25.68 -34.35 -39.45
C CYS A 267 -25.97 -33.46 -40.65
N GLU A 268 -26.11 -32.16 -40.44
CA GLU A 268 -26.68 -31.23 -41.42
C GLU A 268 -25.67 -30.25 -42.00
N ILE A 269 -24.55 -30.03 -41.31
CA ILE A 269 -23.52 -29.12 -41.77
C ILE A 269 -22.57 -29.92 -42.65
N ASP A 270 -22.56 -29.58 -43.95
CA ASP A 270 -21.62 -30.13 -44.92
C ASP A 270 -20.31 -29.34 -44.91
N MET A 271 -19.22 -30.02 -44.55
CA MET A 271 -17.86 -29.48 -44.51
C MET A 271 -17.02 -29.89 -45.73
N THR A 272 -17.60 -30.61 -46.71
CA THR A 272 -16.88 -31.23 -47.83
C THR A 272 -15.98 -30.26 -48.57
N GLU A 273 -16.54 -29.11 -48.99
CA GLU A 273 -15.80 -28.10 -49.74
C GLU A 273 -14.65 -27.53 -48.90
N CYS A 274 -14.93 -27.16 -47.66
CA CYS A 274 -13.93 -26.54 -46.81
C CYS A 274 -12.80 -27.48 -46.37
N ILE A 275 -13.11 -28.74 -46.03
CA ILE A 275 -12.08 -29.73 -45.70
C ILE A 275 -11.18 -29.99 -46.91
N SER A 276 -11.72 -29.89 -48.14
CA SER A 276 -10.92 -30.01 -49.35
C SER A 276 -9.95 -28.84 -49.57
N THR A 277 -10.24 -27.66 -49.01
CA THR A 277 -9.38 -26.47 -49.11
C THR A 277 -8.44 -26.29 -47.91
N HIS A 278 -8.69 -26.97 -46.79
CA HIS A 278 -7.89 -26.90 -45.56
C HIS A 278 -7.26 -28.26 -45.25
N GLU A 279 -6.02 -28.44 -45.71
CA GLU A 279 -5.26 -29.67 -45.48
C GLU A 279 -5.15 -29.97 -43.97
N ASN A 280 -5.31 -31.25 -43.61
CA ASN A 280 -5.29 -31.75 -42.23
C ASN A 280 -6.38 -31.15 -41.31
N CYS A 281 -7.38 -30.45 -41.85
CA CYS A 281 -8.52 -29.98 -41.08
C CYS A 281 -9.52 -31.10 -40.80
N ARG A 282 -10.01 -31.17 -39.55
CA ARG A 282 -11.01 -32.16 -39.11
C ARG A 282 -12.40 -31.55 -38.93
N ILE A 283 -12.49 -30.31 -38.45
CA ILE A 283 -13.74 -29.57 -38.32
C ILE A 283 -13.54 -28.23 -39.00
N CYS A 284 -14.42 -27.93 -39.97
CA CYS A 284 -14.49 -26.63 -40.59
C CYS A 284 -15.85 -26.00 -40.39
N LEU A 285 -15.87 -24.74 -40.00
CA LEU A 285 -17.07 -23.93 -39.84
C LEU A 285 -16.87 -22.61 -40.60
N ASP A 286 -17.88 -22.19 -41.35
CA ASP A 286 -17.88 -20.92 -42.10
C ASP A 286 -16.64 -20.72 -43.00
N GLY A 287 -16.18 -21.80 -43.63
CA GLY A 287 -15.01 -21.78 -44.50
C GLY A 287 -13.67 -21.67 -43.77
N LYS A 288 -13.61 -21.88 -42.45
CA LYS A 288 -12.39 -21.85 -41.63
C LYS A 288 -12.18 -23.14 -40.87
N CYS A 289 -10.93 -23.60 -40.81
CA CYS A 289 -10.61 -24.73 -39.94
C CYS A 289 -10.69 -24.33 -38.46
N THR A 290 -11.47 -25.07 -37.68
CA THR A 290 -11.64 -24.84 -36.24
C THR A 290 -11.07 -25.97 -35.39
N LYS A 291 -10.85 -27.15 -35.97
CA LYS A 291 -10.18 -28.26 -35.29
C LYS A 291 -9.36 -29.07 -36.26
N CYS A 292 -8.13 -29.36 -35.86
CA CYS A 292 -7.20 -30.11 -36.66
C CYS A 292 -7.31 -31.62 -36.51
N GLY A 293 -6.83 -32.34 -37.52
CA GLY A 293 -6.68 -33.79 -37.54
C GLY A 293 -5.47 -34.26 -36.76
N THR A 294 -5.19 -35.56 -36.81
CA THR A 294 -4.09 -36.17 -36.05
C THR A 294 -2.71 -35.96 -36.66
N THR A 295 -2.62 -35.73 -37.98
CA THR A 295 -1.35 -35.56 -38.69
C THR A 295 -0.70 -34.20 -38.45
N ALA A 296 -1.50 -33.14 -38.41
CA ALA A 296 -1.07 -31.78 -38.08
C ALA A 296 -2.03 -31.26 -37.02
N GLN A 297 -1.66 -31.37 -35.75
CA GLN A 297 -2.61 -31.30 -34.63
C GLN A 297 -2.87 -29.89 -34.11
N TYR A 298 -2.03 -28.91 -34.45
CA TYR A 298 -2.14 -27.56 -33.89
C TYR A 298 -2.81 -26.60 -34.87
N LEU A 299 -3.84 -25.91 -34.40
CA LEU A 299 -4.47 -24.83 -35.17
C LEU A 299 -3.67 -23.53 -35.06
N GLU A 300 -3.31 -22.92 -36.18
CA GLU A 300 -2.64 -21.63 -36.28
C GLU A 300 -3.23 -20.82 -37.43
N ASN A 301 -3.95 -19.72 -37.12
CA ASN A 301 -4.58 -18.84 -38.12
C ASN A 301 -5.38 -19.61 -39.19
N ASP A 302 -6.35 -20.44 -38.78
CA ASP A 302 -7.21 -21.28 -39.63
C ASP A 302 -6.47 -22.42 -40.37
N LYS A 303 -5.17 -22.66 -40.09
CA LYS A 303 -4.37 -23.73 -40.70
C LYS A 303 -3.89 -24.74 -39.67
N CYS A 304 -3.83 -25.99 -40.07
CA CYS A 304 -3.33 -27.07 -39.23
C CYS A 304 -1.84 -27.31 -39.47
N VAL A 305 -1.04 -27.21 -38.42
CA VAL A 305 0.43 -27.32 -38.46
C VAL A 305 0.93 -28.38 -37.47
N THR A 306 2.09 -28.97 -37.78
CA THR A 306 2.80 -29.88 -36.86
C THR A 306 3.62 -29.11 -35.83
N ASP A 307 4.11 -27.93 -36.23
CA ASP A 307 4.95 -27.03 -35.46
C ASP A 307 4.45 -25.59 -35.63
N CYS A 308 4.42 -24.85 -34.54
CA CYS A 308 3.98 -23.45 -34.54
C CYS A 308 5.06 -22.55 -35.13
N ALA A 309 4.65 -21.46 -35.80
CA ALA A 309 5.58 -20.46 -36.29
C ALA A 309 6.38 -19.79 -35.16
N GLU A 310 7.51 -19.17 -35.50
CA GLU A 310 8.32 -18.42 -34.54
C GLU A 310 7.48 -17.33 -33.85
N GLY A 311 7.62 -17.20 -32.53
CA GLY A 311 6.77 -16.33 -31.71
C GLY A 311 5.51 -17.00 -31.17
N ASN A 312 5.27 -18.27 -31.49
CA ASN A 312 4.18 -19.08 -30.94
C ASN A 312 4.71 -20.36 -30.27
N TYR A 313 3.99 -20.87 -29.27
CA TYR A 313 4.24 -22.15 -28.62
C TYR A 313 3.05 -23.11 -28.78
N LYS A 314 3.31 -24.40 -28.60
CA LYS A 314 2.31 -25.47 -28.71
C LYS A 314 1.51 -25.59 -27.42
N ASP A 315 0.21 -25.28 -27.45
CA ASP A 315 -0.73 -25.69 -26.40
C ASP A 315 -1.25 -27.10 -26.71
N THR A 316 -0.73 -28.09 -26.00
CA THR A 316 -1.09 -29.50 -26.17
C THR A 316 -2.46 -29.86 -25.61
N ILE A 317 -3.04 -29.03 -24.74
CA ILE A 317 -4.36 -29.27 -24.13
C ILE A 317 -5.44 -28.89 -25.13
N ASN A 318 -5.32 -27.70 -25.72
CA ASN A 318 -6.29 -27.17 -26.66
C ASN A 318 -5.93 -27.47 -28.13
N SER A 319 -4.75 -28.04 -28.37
CA SER A 319 -4.25 -28.37 -29.72
C SER A 319 -4.23 -27.13 -30.63
N VAL A 320 -3.67 -26.03 -30.12
CA VAL A 320 -3.60 -24.72 -30.80
C VAL A 320 -2.21 -24.12 -30.63
N CYS A 321 -1.80 -23.27 -31.56
CA CYS A 321 -0.59 -22.46 -31.45
C CYS A 321 -0.92 -21.13 -30.78
N GLU A 322 -0.33 -20.91 -29.60
CA GLU A 322 -0.55 -19.71 -28.79
C GLU A 322 0.65 -18.75 -28.90
N LYS A 323 0.39 -17.45 -28.88
CA LYS A 323 1.44 -16.45 -28.93
C LYS A 323 2.28 -16.44 -27.66
N CYS A 324 3.58 -16.30 -27.84
CA CYS A 324 4.48 -15.95 -26.75
C CYS A 324 4.07 -14.62 -26.11
N ASP A 325 4.42 -14.43 -24.84
CA ASP A 325 4.16 -13.17 -24.14
C ASP A 325 4.79 -11.97 -24.88
N THR A 326 4.15 -10.81 -24.76
CA THR A 326 4.62 -9.58 -25.40
C THR A 326 6.07 -9.27 -25.03
N GLY A 327 6.90 -9.01 -26.04
CA GLY A 327 8.33 -8.74 -25.86
C GLY A 327 9.20 -10.00 -25.82
N CYS A 328 8.64 -11.19 -25.97
CA CYS A 328 9.37 -12.44 -26.13
C CYS A 328 9.46 -12.84 -27.61
N LYS A 329 10.63 -13.30 -28.07
CA LYS A 329 10.85 -13.76 -29.45
C LYS A 329 10.52 -15.24 -29.62
N THR A 330 11.01 -16.10 -28.72
CA THR A 330 10.67 -17.54 -28.70
C THR A 330 10.36 -17.97 -27.28
N CYS A 331 9.42 -18.90 -27.11
CA CYS A 331 9.00 -19.41 -25.81
C CYS A 331 8.60 -20.89 -25.91
N THR A 332 8.57 -21.58 -24.76
CA THR A 332 8.08 -22.98 -24.70
C THR A 332 6.64 -23.07 -24.19
N GLU A 333 6.22 -22.10 -23.38
CA GLU A 333 4.86 -21.92 -22.89
C GLU A 333 4.69 -20.48 -22.40
N LYS A 334 3.46 -20.11 -22.03
CA LYS A 334 3.15 -18.82 -21.42
C LYS A 334 4.05 -18.54 -20.21
N GLY A 335 4.69 -17.38 -20.18
CA GLY A 335 5.62 -16.98 -19.11
C GLY A 335 7.03 -17.58 -19.20
N LYS A 336 7.32 -18.46 -20.17
CA LYS A 336 8.65 -19.09 -20.32
C LYS A 336 9.33 -18.68 -21.61
N CYS A 337 9.81 -17.43 -21.63
CA CYS A 337 10.60 -16.94 -22.75
C CYS A 337 11.97 -17.64 -22.81
N THR A 338 12.38 -18.05 -24.00
CA THR A 338 13.67 -18.68 -24.28
C THR A 338 14.60 -17.79 -25.09
N SER A 339 14.09 -16.82 -25.84
CA SER A 339 14.90 -15.79 -26.51
C SER A 339 14.17 -14.45 -26.62
N CYS A 340 14.95 -13.37 -26.64
CA CYS A 340 14.45 -12.02 -26.69
C CYS A 340 14.63 -11.38 -28.07
N PRO A 341 13.80 -10.37 -28.42
CA PRO A 341 14.02 -9.54 -29.60
C PRO A 341 15.40 -8.87 -29.57
N GLU A 342 15.85 -8.41 -30.73
CA GLU A 342 17.15 -7.75 -30.87
C GLU A 342 17.28 -6.55 -29.91
N GLY A 343 18.44 -6.41 -29.27
CA GLY A 343 18.71 -5.37 -28.28
C GLY A 343 18.11 -5.63 -26.88
N HIS A 344 17.44 -6.77 -26.65
CA HIS A 344 16.85 -7.12 -25.35
C HIS A 344 17.56 -8.36 -24.78
N LEU A 345 17.65 -8.48 -23.45
CA LEU A 345 18.33 -9.56 -22.74
C LEU A 345 17.34 -10.40 -21.94
N LEU A 346 17.61 -11.70 -21.78
CA LEU A 346 16.73 -12.61 -21.05
C LEU A 346 17.06 -12.62 -19.56
N LEU A 347 16.12 -12.26 -18.68
CA LEU A 347 16.23 -12.50 -17.24
C LEU A 347 16.10 -13.99 -16.97
N ASP A 348 17.19 -14.62 -16.53
CA ASP A 348 17.27 -16.08 -16.44
C ASP A 348 16.31 -16.68 -15.40
N ASP A 349 16.04 -15.95 -14.32
CA ASP A 349 15.17 -16.41 -13.23
C ASP A 349 13.68 -16.29 -13.56
N THR A 350 13.27 -15.16 -14.15
CA THR A 350 11.87 -14.87 -14.48
C THR A 350 11.46 -15.33 -15.87
N LYS A 351 12.43 -15.70 -16.73
CA LYS A 351 12.20 -16.04 -18.14
C LYS A 351 11.45 -14.94 -18.90
N LYS A 352 11.78 -13.67 -18.61
CA LYS A 352 11.25 -12.47 -19.27
C LYS A 352 12.37 -11.69 -19.95
N CYS A 353 12.02 -10.86 -20.92
CA CYS A 353 12.97 -9.98 -21.58
C CYS A 353 13.07 -8.62 -20.88
N THR A 354 14.27 -8.05 -20.83
CA THR A 354 14.49 -6.64 -20.47
C THR A 354 13.86 -5.74 -21.52
N THR A 355 13.61 -4.47 -21.20
CA THR A 355 13.12 -3.46 -22.17
C THR A 355 14.26 -2.66 -22.82
N ASP A 356 15.50 -2.93 -22.43
CA ASP A 356 16.71 -2.21 -22.84
C ASP A 356 17.88 -3.21 -22.98
N ALA A 357 18.98 -2.79 -23.61
CA ALA A 357 20.20 -3.56 -23.84
C ALA A 357 21.02 -3.81 -22.57
N ASN A 358 20.58 -3.28 -21.43
CA ASN A 358 21.22 -3.40 -20.12
C ASN A 358 20.37 -4.21 -19.14
N CYS A 359 21.04 -4.90 -18.23
CA CYS A 359 20.35 -5.60 -17.15
C CYS A 359 19.82 -4.61 -16.11
N PRO A 360 18.61 -4.83 -15.56
CA PRO A 360 18.07 -3.99 -14.50
C PRO A 360 18.87 -4.13 -13.21
N ALA A 361 18.66 -3.21 -12.26
CA ALA A 361 19.27 -3.28 -10.94
C ALA A 361 18.99 -4.63 -10.26
N GLY A 362 20.01 -5.21 -9.63
CA GLY A 362 19.98 -6.55 -9.05
C GLY A 362 20.36 -7.67 -10.02
N TYR A 363 20.80 -7.35 -11.24
CA TYR A 363 21.27 -8.31 -12.24
C TYR A 363 22.60 -7.88 -12.86
N TYR A 364 23.36 -8.86 -13.36
CA TYR A 364 24.56 -8.64 -14.18
C TYR A 364 24.43 -9.34 -15.53
N LYS A 365 25.09 -8.79 -16.55
CA LYS A 365 25.07 -9.34 -17.91
C LYS A 365 26.02 -10.53 -18.02
N ASP A 366 25.48 -11.68 -18.42
CA ASP A 366 26.22 -12.88 -18.80
C ASP A 366 25.82 -13.25 -20.23
N ASN A 367 26.64 -12.84 -21.20
CA ASN A 367 26.35 -12.94 -22.64
C ASN A 367 25.01 -12.25 -23.01
N THR A 368 24.00 -13.02 -23.41
CA THR A 368 22.65 -12.55 -23.79
C THR A 368 21.65 -12.60 -22.63
N ASN A 369 22.09 -13.04 -21.45
CA ASN A 369 21.22 -13.24 -20.29
C ASN A 369 21.57 -12.26 -19.17
N CYS A 370 20.57 -11.92 -18.36
CA CYS A 370 20.69 -11.18 -17.12
C CYS A 370 20.60 -12.17 -15.96
N MET A 371 21.71 -12.35 -15.27
CA MET A 371 21.84 -13.24 -14.12
C MET A 371 21.62 -12.44 -12.86
N LYS A 372 20.75 -12.93 -11.97
CA LYS A 372 20.43 -12.25 -10.72
C LYS A 372 21.65 -12.24 -9.79
N CYS A 373 21.93 -11.08 -9.19
CA CYS A 373 22.90 -10.99 -8.10
C CYS A 373 22.49 -11.95 -6.97
N SER A 374 23.41 -12.80 -6.50
CA SER A 374 23.08 -13.74 -5.40
C SER A 374 23.26 -13.10 -4.02
N ILE A 375 23.93 -11.95 -3.95
CA ILE A 375 24.12 -11.19 -2.71
C ILE A 375 22.85 -10.42 -2.38
N THR A 376 22.29 -10.68 -1.19
CA THR A 376 21.11 -9.99 -0.66
C THR A 376 21.33 -8.48 -0.59
N ASP A 377 20.31 -7.71 -0.97
CA ASP A 377 20.33 -6.24 -1.05
C ASP A 377 21.41 -5.66 -2.00
N CYS A 378 21.98 -6.45 -2.91
CA CYS A 378 22.89 -5.93 -3.93
C CYS A 378 22.14 -5.32 -5.13
N GLY A 379 22.46 -4.07 -5.47
CA GLY A 379 21.83 -3.30 -6.56
C GLY A 379 22.62 -3.36 -7.87
N GLU A 380 23.95 -3.44 -7.80
CA GLU A 380 24.84 -3.62 -8.96
C GLU A 380 25.90 -4.66 -8.60
N CYS A 381 26.09 -5.66 -9.46
CA CYS A 381 27.07 -6.73 -9.28
C CYS A 381 27.81 -7.04 -10.59
N THR A 382 29.03 -7.55 -10.49
CA THR A 382 29.86 -8.02 -11.62
C THR A 382 29.79 -9.53 -11.82
N SER A 383 29.38 -10.25 -10.77
CA SER A 383 29.18 -11.69 -10.77
C SER A 383 28.16 -12.07 -9.70
N LYS A 384 27.82 -13.36 -9.57
CA LYS A 384 26.95 -13.85 -8.49
C LYS A 384 27.47 -13.50 -7.08
N THR A 385 28.78 -13.38 -6.91
CA THR A 385 29.46 -13.26 -5.61
C THR A 385 30.18 -11.92 -5.40
N GLU A 386 30.07 -10.97 -6.33
CA GLU A 386 30.72 -9.66 -6.22
C GLU A 386 29.73 -8.52 -6.43
N CYS A 387 29.44 -7.78 -5.36
CA CYS A 387 28.60 -6.60 -5.35
C CYS A 387 29.45 -5.33 -5.43
N THR A 388 29.08 -4.42 -6.33
CA THR A 388 29.72 -3.11 -6.50
C THR A 388 28.88 -1.98 -5.92
N LYS A 389 27.58 -2.20 -5.68
CA LYS A 389 26.70 -1.22 -5.06
C LYS A 389 25.51 -1.89 -4.39
N CYS A 390 25.27 -1.56 -3.12
CA CYS A 390 24.11 -2.05 -2.41
C CYS A 390 22.87 -1.18 -2.63
N THR A 391 21.71 -1.77 -2.45
CA THR A 391 20.41 -1.10 -2.42
C THR A 391 20.17 -0.43 -1.06
N LYS A 392 19.20 0.49 -0.99
CA LYS A 392 18.73 1.13 0.26
C LYS A 392 19.80 1.89 1.06
N GLY A 393 20.93 2.25 0.45
CA GLY A 393 22.03 2.92 1.14
C GLY A 393 22.86 2.01 2.04
N ASN A 394 22.70 0.68 1.93
CA ASN A 394 23.56 -0.28 2.62
C ASN A 394 25.03 -0.14 2.16
N LEU A 395 25.95 -0.60 3.01
CA LEU A 395 27.40 -0.46 2.84
C LEU A 395 28.01 -1.80 2.42
N ILE A 396 29.04 -1.74 1.59
CA ILE A 396 29.74 -2.94 1.09
C ILE A 396 30.84 -3.34 2.08
N LYS A 397 30.84 -4.61 2.47
CA LYS A 397 31.96 -5.27 3.13
C LYS A 397 32.58 -6.30 2.19
N ASP A 398 33.86 -6.11 1.87
CA ASP A 398 34.69 -7.04 1.07
C ASP A 398 34.05 -7.53 -0.25
N LYS A 399 33.27 -6.67 -0.93
CA LYS A 399 32.48 -6.99 -2.15
C LYS A 399 31.46 -8.14 -2.04
N THR A 400 31.40 -8.86 -0.93
CA THR A 400 30.61 -10.09 -0.80
C THR A 400 29.33 -9.91 0.02
N LYS A 401 29.20 -8.79 0.75
CA LYS A 401 28.07 -8.54 1.65
C LYS A 401 27.66 -7.07 1.68
N CYS A 402 26.34 -6.85 1.72
CA CYS A 402 25.71 -5.55 1.95
C CYS A 402 25.12 -5.50 3.36
N GLU A 403 25.51 -4.51 4.17
CA GLU A 403 25.06 -4.36 5.55
C GLU A 403 24.58 -2.92 5.81
N ALA A 404 23.56 -2.75 6.67
CA ALA A 404 23.01 -1.42 6.97
C ALA A 404 24.01 -0.52 7.72
N ASN A 405 24.89 -1.12 8.52
CA ASN A 405 25.94 -0.43 9.27
C ASN A 405 27.24 -1.22 9.16
N CYS A 406 28.38 -0.53 9.23
CA CYS A 406 29.66 -1.22 9.33
C CYS A 406 29.77 -1.97 10.66
N PRO A 407 30.25 -3.23 10.66
CA PRO A 407 30.48 -3.97 11.88
C PRO A 407 31.62 -3.36 12.70
N ASP A 408 31.74 -3.78 13.96
CA ASP A 408 32.87 -3.41 14.82
C ASP A 408 34.20 -3.57 14.07
N LYS A 409 35.14 -2.66 14.33
CA LYS A 409 36.41 -2.46 13.60
C LYS A 409 36.31 -1.84 12.21
N PHE A 410 35.14 -1.41 11.74
CA PHE A 410 35.01 -0.73 10.45
C PHE A 410 34.22 0.57 10.58
N TYR A 411 34.48 1.53 9.68
CA TYR A 411 33.72 2.78 9.53
C TYR A 411 33.38 3.05 8.04
N PRO A 412 32.28 3.77 7.76
CA PRO A 412 31.84 4.00 6.38
C PRO A 412 32.68 5.06 5.66
N VAL A 413 33.18 4.71 4.46
CA VAL A 413 33.81 5.64 3.50
C VAL A 413 33.25 5.35 2.11
N ASN A 414 32.63 6.33 1.45
CA ASN A 414 32.10 6.20 0.08
C ASN A 414 31.24 4.94 -0.14
N ASN A 415 30.36 4.60 0.81
CA ASN A 415 29.51 3.40 0.83
C ASN A 415 30.24 2.05 0.99
N VAL A 416 31.51 2.06 1.41
CA VAL A 416 32.32 0.87 1.70
C VAL A 416 32.78 0.90 3.16
N CYS A 417 32.75 -0.24 3.83
CA CYS A 417 33.28 -0.38 5.18
C CYS A 417 34.80 -0.48 5.14
N THR A 418 35.48 0.49 5.75
CA THR A 418 36.94 0.61 5.81
C THR A 418 37.43 0.33 7.23
N ASP A 419 38.59 -0.30 7.39
CA ASP A 419 39.13 -0.68 8.70
C ASP A 419 39.40 0.53 9.63
N CYS A 420 39.05 0.38 10.90
CA CYS A 420 39.49 1.24 11.98
C CYS A 420 40.99 1.09 12.25
N ASP A 421 41.56 2.06 12.99
CA ASP A 421 42.88 1.89 13.59
C ASP A 421 42.89 0.63 14.48
N THR A 422 44.01 -0.12 14.47
CA THR A 422 44.13 -1.42 15.17
C THR A 422 43.92 -1.32 16.67
N THR A 423 44.05 -0.12 17.23
CA THR A 423 43.85 0.17 18.66
C THR A 423 42.39 0.42 19.04
N CYS A 424 41.47 0.56 18.07
CA CYS A 424 40.05 0.80 18.32
C CYS A 424 39.21 -0.49 18.24
N LYS A 425 38.18 -0.59 19.09
CA LYS A 425 37.11 -1.58 18.93
C LYS A 425 35.99 -1.05 18.02
N LYS A 426 35.61 0.22 18.21
CA LYS A 426 34.72 0.97 17.32
C LYS A 426 35.31 2.34 17.02
N CYS A 427 35.09 2.83 15.80
CA CYS A 427 35.55 4.13 15.36
C CYS A 427 34.52 4.82 14.45
N THR A 428 34.61 6.13 14.31
CA THR A 428 33.76 6.92 13.40
C THR A 428 34.51 7.39 12.16
N GLU A 429 35.83 7.49 12.25
CA GLU A 429 36.74 7.88 11.18
C GLU A 429 38.17 7.43 11.53
N ALA A 430 39.08 7.52 10.58
CA ALA A 430 40.48 7.14 10.78
C ALA A 430 41.07 7.80 12.05
N GLY A 431 41.49 6.98 13.00
CA GLY A 431 42.15 7.42 14.23
C GLY A 431 41.25 8.02 15.32
N LYS A 432 39.91 7.98 15.18
CA LYS A 432 38.96 8.40 16.24
C LYS A 432 38.12 7.24 16.72
N CYS A 433 38.50 6.66 17.86
CA CYS A 433 37.79 5.59 18.53
C CYS A 433 36.57 6.14 19.30
N THR A 434 35.49 5.36 19.32
CA THR A 434 34.32 5.57 20.20
C THR A 434 34.23 4.51 21.27
N GLU A 435 34.80 3.33 21.03
CA GLU A 435 34.89 2.24 22.00
C GLU A 435 36.28 1.60 21.90
N CYS A 436 36.87 1.34 23.05
CA CYS A 436 38.20 0.75 23.16
C CYS A 436 38.12 -0.76 23.47
N PRO A 437 39.14 -1.55 23.08
CA PRO A 437 39.25 -2.95 23.48
C PRO A 437 39.20 -3.15 25.00
N ASP A 438 38.84 -4.35 25.44
CA ASP A 438 38.74 -4.65 26.87
C ASP A 438 40.08 -4.40 27.59
N ASN A 439 40.01 -3.80 28.79
CA ASN A 439 41.13 -3.33 29.64
C ASN A 439 41.84 -2.03 29.23
N THR A 440 41.35 -1.32 28.21
CA THR A 440 41.84 0.02 27.84
C THR A 440 40.77 1.09 28.02
N PHE A 441 41.19 2.35 28.10
CA PHE A 441 40.32 3.50 28.41
C PHE A 441 40.29 4.48 27.23
N LEU A 442 39.12 5.05 26.94
CA LEU A 442 39.00 6.10 25.93
C LEU A 442 39.47 7.43 26.51
N ILE A 443 40.47 8.05 25.89
CA ILE A 443 40.90 9.40 26.22
C ILE A 443 39.94 10.39 25.55
N GLU A 444 39.13 11.08 26.34
CA GLU A 444 37.95 11.80 25.85
C GLU A 444 38.26 12.96 24.87
N ASP A 445 39.39 13.63 25.03
CA ASP A 445 39.80 14.76 24.19
C ASP A 445 40.45 14.33 22.87
N THR A 446 41.29 13.30 22.90
CA THR A 446 41.96 12.79 21.69
C THR A 446 41.14 11.76 20.92
N LYS A 447 40.10 11.19 21.54
CA LYS A 447 39.33 10.04 21.04
C LYS A 447 40.20 8.84 20.68
N LYS A 448 41.32 8.66 21.38
CA LYS A 448 42.21 7.49 21.24
C LYS A 448 42.09 6.57 22.45
N CYS A 449 42.39 5.31 22.25
CA CYS A 449 42.46 4.34 23.34
C CYS A 449 43.84 4.37 24.01
N THR A 450 43.87 4.18 25.32
CA THR A 450 45.14 3.97 26.04
C THR A 450 45.80 2.68 25.56
N THR A 451 47.14 2.65 25.54
CA THR A 451 47.91 1.45 25.18
C THR A 451 48.06 0.47 26.35
N ASN A 452 47.66 0.87 27.55
CA ASN A 452 47.70 0.10 28.80
C ASN A 452 46.42 0.36 29.63
N SER A 453 46.33 -0.27 30.82
CA SER A 453 45.18 -0.16 31.73
C SER A 453 45.13 1.13 32.56
N GLU A 454 46.01 2.09 32.28
CA GLU A 454 46.19 3.32 33.05
C GLU A 454 45.95 4.56 32.19
N CYS A 455 45.44 5.64 32.81
CA CYS A 455 45.33 6.92 32.14
C CYS A 455 46.71 7.62 32.11
N PRO A 456 47.03 8.35 31.03
CA PRO A 456 48.27 9.12 30.95
C PRO A 456 48.35 10.21 32.02
N ALA A 457 49.56 10.67 32.35
CA ALA A 457 49.77 11.73 33.33
C ALA A 457 48.95 12.99 33.01
N GLY A 458 48.31 13.57 34.03
CA GLY A 458 47.39 14.71 33.87
C GLY A 458 45.94 14.31 33.55
N TYR A 459 45.64 13.01 33.52
CA TYR A 459 44.28 12.48 33.38
C TYR A 459 43.90 11.60 34.57
N THR A 460 42.61 11.59 34.91
CA THR A 460 42.02 10.72 35.93
C THR A 460 41.12 9.67 35.28
N LYS A 461 40.99 8.52 35.96
CA LYS A 461 40.34 7.32 35.45
C LYS A 461 38.89 7.25 35.90
N ASP A 462 37.97 7.20 34.95
CA ASP A 462 36.58 6.84 35.19
C ASP A 462 36.38 5.37 34.82
N THR A 463 36.47 4.52 35.84
CA THR A 463 36.28 3.08 35.70
C THR A 463 34.83 2.71 35.34
N ALA A 464 33.85 3.52 35.73
CA ALA A 464 32.44 3.25 35.45
C ALA A 464 32.14 3.40 33.95
N ASN A 465 32.72 4.42 33.31
CA ASN A 465 32.50 4.69 31.89
C ASN A 465 33.66 4.26 30.98
N LYS A 466 34.71 3.63 31.52
CA LYS A 466 35.96 3.25 30.83
C LYS A 466 36.61 4.44 30.08
N LYS A 467 36.67 5.61 30.72
CA LYS A 467 37.19 6.86 30.14
C LYS A 467 38.32 7.48 30.95
N CYS A 468 39.16 8.27 30.29
CA CYS A 468 40.14 9.15 30.92
C CYS A 468 39.72 10.61 30.73
N PHE A 469 39.65 11.37 31.82
CA PHE A 469 39.34 12.80 31.82
C PHE A 469 40.57 13.63 32.18
N LYS A 470 40.76 14.75 31.51
CA LYS A 470 41.87 15.65 31.77
C LYS A 470 41.62 16.45 33.05
N CYS A 471 42.59 16.46 33.97
CA CYS A 471 42.55 17.33 35.14
C CYS A 471 42.67 18.80 34.73
N ASP A 472 42.12 19.72 35.54
CA ASP A 472 42.40 21.15 35.38
C ASP A 472 43.92 21.41 35.48
N VAL A 473 44.41 22.39 34.73
CA VAL A 473 45.85 22.70 34.65
C VAL A 473 46.46 23.09 36.02
N SER A 474 45.63 23.58 36.94
CA SER A 474 46.05 23.91 38.30
C SER A 474 46.21 22.68 39.21
N CYS A 475 45.61 21.53 38.86
CA CYS A 475 45.74 20.28 39.60
C CYS A 475 46.89 19.43 39.05
N LYS A 476 47.68 18.83 39.95
CA LYS A 476 48.64 17.77 39.61
C LYS A 476 47.96 16.39 39.62
N THR A 477 47.10 16.16 40.62
CA THR A 477 46.16 15.04 40.66
C THR A 477 44.77 15.57 41.02
N CYS A 478 43.75 14.95 40.44
CA CYS A 478 42.37 15.37 40.62
C CYS A 478 41.46 14.16 40.81
N LYS A 479 40.45 14.32 41.67
CA LYS A 479 39.41 13.31 41.90
C LYS A 479 38.40 13.30 40.74
N ASP A 480 38.10 14.48 40.23
CA ASP A 480 37.28 14.75 39.06
C ASP A 480 37.77 16.04 38.39
N SER A 481 37.13 16.49 37.32
CA SER A 481 37.57 17.67 36.56
C SER A 481 37.60 18.98 37.35
N ASN A 482 36.94 19.07 38.51
CA ASN A 482 36.79 20.31 39.29
C ASN A 482 37.35 20.21 40.72
N THR A 483 37.72 19.03 41.19
CA THR A 483 38.20 18.78 42.55
C THR A 483 39.66 18.35 42.51
N CYS A 484 40.58 19.23 42.92
CA CYS A 484 42.00 18.90 43.02
C CYS A 484 42.27 18.12 44.30
N GLU A 485 43.08 17.06 44.19
CA GLU A 485 43.66 16.38 45.36
C GLU A 485 45.03 16.94 45.71
N THR A 486 45.82 17.26 44.67
CA THR A 486 47.10 17.95 44.81
C THR A 486 47.22 19.05 43.76
N CYS A 487 47.84 20.16 44.14
CA CYS A 487 48.10 21.27 43.23
C CYS A 487 49.40 21.06 42.45
N ALA A 488 49.46 21.62 41.24
CA ALA A 488 50.72 21.78 40.52
C ALA A 488 51.70 22.66 41.33
N ASP A 489 53.01 22.49 41.12
CA ASP A 489 54.04 22.94 42.09
C ASP A 489 54.03 24.46 42.40
N THR A 490 53.43 25.28 41.53
CA THR A 490 53.30 26.75 41.64
C THR A 490 51.94 27.24 42.17
N TYR A 491 51.04 26.32 42.52
CA TYR A 491 49.70 26.62 43.02
C TYR A 491 49.57 26.28 44.51
N LEU A 492 48.71 27.03 45.20
CA LEU A 492 48.37 26.87 46.61
C LEU A 492 47.02 26.17 46.75
N PHE A 493 46.91 25.24 47.69
CA PHE A 493 45.68 24.47 47.92
C PHE A 493 44.73 25.21 48.86
N VAL A 494 43.50 25.45 48.44
CA VAL A 494 42.45 26.04 49.30
C VAL A 494 41.68 24.92 49.98
N GLU A 495 41.87 24.77 51.28
CA GLU A 495 41.43 23.59 52.03
C GLU A 495 39.91 23.37 51.98
N ASP A 496 39.12 24.43 52.09
CA ASP A 496 37.66 24.34 52.14
C ASP A 496 37.03 24.06 50.77
N THR A 497 37.59 24.66 49.71
CA THR A 497 37.04 24.55 48.36
C THR A 497 37.65 23.41 47.55
N LYS A 498 38.74 22.80 48.03
CA LYS A 498 39.52 21.77 47.32
C LYS A 498 40.00 22.23 45.93
N LYS A 499 40.27 23.53 45.79
CA LYS A 499 40.76 24.17 44.55
C LYS A 499 42.18 24.65 44.71
N CYS A 500 42.85 24.85 43.58
CA CYS A 500 44.20 25.36 43.51
C CYS A 500 44.19 26.80 43.00
N VAL A 501 44.82 27.72 43.74
CA VAL A 501 44.93 29.15 43.38
C VAL A 501 46.39 29.51 43.14
N LYS A 502 46.62 30.47 42.25
CA LYS A 502 47.97 30.86 41.85
C LYS A 502 48.49 31.99 42.73
N ASP A 503 49.76 31.92 43.09
CA ASP A 503 50.57 32.97 43.74
C ASP A 503 50.17 33.36 45.18
N LYS A 504 48.91 33.70 45.45
CA LYS A 504 48.44 34.18 46.76
C LYS A 504 47.08 33.59 47.14
N CYS A 505 46.84 33.46 48.44
CA CYS A 505 45.54 33.07 48.95
C CYS A 505 44.49 34.18 48.71
N PRO A 506 43.20 33.82 48.50
CA PRO A 506 42.12 34.79 48.38
C PRO A 506 41.92 35.60 49.67
N GLU A 507 41.16 36.70 49.59
CA GLU A 507 40.73 37.44 50.79
C GLU A 507 40.04 36.49 51.80
N ASN A 508 40.20 36.78 53.09
CA ASN A 508 39.76 35.92 54.21
C ASN A 508 40.57 34.62 54.40
N TYR A 509 41.67 34.42 53.67
CA TYR A 509 42.58 33.30 53.87
C TYR A 509 44.03 33.76 54.06
N PHE A 510 44.80 33.03 54.86
CA PHE A 510 46.24 33.19 55.00
C PHE A 510 46.98 31.93 54.53
N THR A 511 48.22 32.07 54.10
CA THR A 511 49.03 30.96 53.62
C THR A 511 49.76 30.28 54.77
N MET A 512 49.61 28.96 54.88
CA MET A 512 50.35 28.10 55.80
C MET A 512 50.75 26.82 55.07
N ASP A 513 52.05 26.54 54.95
CA ASP A 513 52.59 25.34 54.28
C ASP A 513 51.97 25.04 52.89
N LYS A 514 52.00 26.03 51.99
CA LYS A 514 51.37 26.01 50.64
C LYS A 514 49.85 25.78 50.62
N THR A 515 49.19 25.86 51.77
CA THR A 515 47.73 25.72 51.92
C THR A 515 47.13 27.06 52.36
N CYS A 516 45.99 27.43 51.80
CA CYS A 516 45.22 28.59 52.20
C CYS A 516 44.23 28.18 53.30
N LYS A 517 44.42 28.74 54.51
CA LYS A 517 43.56 28.52 55.67
C LYS A 517 42.74 29.76 55.99
N ALA A 518 41.49 29.58 56.42
CA ALA A 518 40.58 30.69 56.67
C ALA A 518 41.05 31.55 57.86
N CYS A 519 40.88 32.86 57.75
CA CYS A 519 41.00 33.83 58.84
C CYS A 519 39.84 33.67 59.85
N MET A 520 39.97 34.27 61.04
CA MET A 520 38.84 34.38 61.97
C MET A 520 37.62 35.06 61.33
N SER A 521 36.43 34.73 61.85
CA SER A 521 35.17 35.28 61.36
C SER A 521 35.19 36.82 61.38
N GLY A 522 34.72 37.44 60.28
CA GLY A 522 34.70 38.88 60.13
C GLY A 522 36.04 39.51 59.71
N CYS A 523 37.12 38.73 59.60
CA CYS A 523 38.43 39.25 59.20
C CYS A 523 38.69 39.12 57.70
N LYS A 524 39.02 40.25 57.08
CA LYS A 524 39.40 40.36 55.66
C LYS A 524 40.86 39.99 55.40
N THR A 525 41.76 40.44 56.27
CA THR A 525 43.20 40.22 56.11
C THR A 525 43.82 39.81 57.44
N CYS A 526 44.40 38.60 57.47
CA CYS A 526 45.07 38.05 58.63
C CYS A 526 46.40 37.39 58.23
N THR A 527 47.35 37.32 59.16
CA THR A 527 48.62 36.59 59.00
C THR A 527 48.59 35.23 59.71
N LYS A 528 47.69 35.08 60.67
CA LYS A 528 47.36 33.89 61.46
C LYS A 528 45.91 34.02 61.92
N VAL A 529 45.34 32.93 62.45
CA VAL A 529 43.89 32.85 62.77
C VAL A 529 43.37 34.04 63.59
N ASP A 530 44.08 34.46 64.64
CA ASP A 530 43.61 35.48 65.62
C ASP A 530 44.26 36.88 65.47
N ASP A 531 44.85 37.21 64.32
CA ASP A 531 45.54 38.49 64.10
C ASP A 531 44.93 39.21 62.91
N CYS A 532 43.77 39.82 63.16
CA CYS A 532 43.09 40.57 62.12
C CYS A 532 43.68 41.96 61.96
N SER A 533 44.03 42.31 60.72
CA SER A 533 44.56 43.63 60.36
C SER A 533 43.55 44.50 59.61
N ALA A 534 42.51 43.89 59.05
CA ALA A 534 41.43 44.58 58.36
C ALA A 534 40.15 43.75 58.44
N CYS A 535 39.04 44.39 58.75
CA CYS A 535 37.74 43.74 58.81
C CYS A 535 37.07 43.67 57.45
N ILE A 536 36.18 42.69 57.27
CA ILE A 536 35.27 42.69 56.11
C ILE A 536 34.31 43.88 56.21
N THR A 537 33.76 44.30 55.08
CA THR A 537 32.81 45.42 55.00
C THR A 537 31.65 45.25 55.99
N GLY A 538 31.38 46.27 56.80
CA GLY A 538 30.28 46.29 57.77
C GLY A 538 30.66 45.89 59.20
N LYS A 539 31.89 45.44 59.44
CA LYS A 539 32.44 45.19 60.79
C LYS A 539 33.36 46.33 61.24
N LEU A 540 33.43 46.56 62.56
CA LEU A 540 34.28 47.57 63.19
C LEU A 540 35.55 46.93 63.75
N PHE A 541 36.70 47.56 63.50
CA PHE A 541 37.98 47.15 64.07
C PHE A 541 38.16 47.76 65.46
N GLU A 542 38.36 46.92 66.47
CA GLU A 542 38.67 47.36 67.83
C GLU A 542 40.18 47.54 68.00
N GLU A 543 40.61 48.81 68.11
CA GLU A 543 42.02 49.16 68.22
C GLU A 543 42.61 48.62 69.54
N GLY A 544 43.57 47.70 69.43
CA GLY A 544 44.22 47.04 70.56
C GLY A 544 43.75 45.61 70.86
N THR A 545 42.61 45.16 70.32
CA THR A 545 42.14 43.76 70.48
C THR A 545 42.40 42.89 69.24
N MET A 546 42.68 43.50 68.08
CA MET A 546 42.86 42.83 66.78
C MET A 546 41.62 42.03 66.33
N LYS A 547 40.43 42.41 66.80
CA LYS A 547 39.15 41.77 66.49
C LYS A 547 38.24 42.65 65.65
N CYS A 548 37.37 41.99 64.91
CA CYS A 548 36.31 42.60 64.12
C CYS A 548 34.96 42.31 64.75
N VAL A 549 34.28 43.34 65.21
CA VAL A 549 33.01 43.25 65.95
C VAL A 549 31.88 43.94 65.20
N ASP A 550 30.63 43.62 65.56
CA ASP A 550 29.45 44.29 65.00
C ASP A 550 29.21 45.68 65.60
N ASN A 551 29.51 45.85 66.90
CA ASN A 551 29.37 47.10 67.65
C ASN A 551 30.52 47.22 68.64
N CYS A 552 30.97 48.45 68.96
CA CYS A 552 32.03 48.66 69.95
C CYS A 552 31.62 48.19 71.34
N GLU A 553 32.42 47.32 71.95
CA GLU A 553 32.17 46.81 73.30
C GLU A 553 32.42 47.87 74.40
N LEU A 554 32.02 47.57 75.65
CA LEU A 554 32.20 48.47 76.79
C LEU A 554 33.68 48.88 76.96
N GLY A 555 33.91 50.15 77.31
CA GLY A 555 35.26 50.73 77.34
C GLY A 555 35.78 51.22 75.98
N PHE A 556 35.02 51.05 74.89
CA PHE A 556 35.30 51.63 73.57
C PHE A 556 34.13 52.48 73.06
N PHE A 557 34.42 53.43 72.18
CA PHE A 557 33.44 54.24 71.48
C PHE A 557 33.69 54.22 69.98
N LYS A 558 32.63 54.39 69.20
CA LYS A 558 32.72 54.43 67.74
C LYS A 558 33.38 55.74 67.31
N LYS A 559 34.60 55.68 66.79
CA LYS A 559 35.31 56.84 66.23
C LYS A 559 34.81 57.20 64.84
N ASN A 560 34.59 56.18 64.01
CA ASN A 560 34.11 56.30 62.64
C ASN A 560 33.39 54.99 62.25
N ASP A 561 32.95 54.86 61.00
CA ASP A 561 32.25 53.68 60.51
C ASP A 561 33.11 52.41 60.38
N THR A 562 34.40 52.46 60.72
CA THR A 562 35.34 51.33 60.60
C THR A 562 36.09 50.99 61.88
N ASN A 563 36.09 51.86 62.91
CA ASN A 563 36.96 51.73 64.07
C ASN A 563 36.24 52.05 65.39
N CYS A 564 36.63 51.29 66.42
CA CYS A 564 36.33 51.54 67.82
C CYS A 564 37.61 51.99 68.54
N ASP A 565 37.57 53.17 69.16
CA ASP A 565 38.66 53.73 69.97
C ASP A 565 38.35 53.54 71.46
N LYS A 566 39.40 53.38 72.27
CA LYS A 566 39.26 53.18 73.72
C LYS A 566 38.82 54.47 74.43
N CYS A 567 37.90 54.36 75.38
CA CYS A 567 37.53 55.45 76.26
C CYS A 567 38.72 55.95 77.11
N SER A 568 38.66 57.20 77.58
CA SER A 568 39.64 57.76 78.51
C SER A 568 39.81 56.89 79.77
N GLU A 569 40.97 57.02 80.43
CA GLU A 569 41.25 56.25 81.65
C GLU A 569 40.14 56.39 82.69
N LYS A 570 39.77 55.25 83.29
CA LYS A 570 38.71 55.13 84.31
C LYS A 570 37.31 55.52 83.83
N CYS A 571 37.09 55.58 82.51
CA CYS A 571 35.79 55.73 81.91
C CYS A 571 35.26 54.39 81.39
N GLU A 572 34.12 53.93 81.90
CA GLU A 572 33.47 52.68 81.50
C GLU A 572 32.61 52.88 80.24
N LYS A 573 32.02 54.09 80.10
CA LYS A 573 31.22 54.47 78.95
C LYS A 573 31.50 55.91 78.56
N CYS A 574 31.90 56.11 77.31
CA CYS A 574 32.13 57.41 76.72
C CYS A 574 31.47 57.51 75.36
N SER A 575 31.02 58.71 75.00
CA SER A 575 30.54 59.02 73.65
C SER A 575 31.65 59.59 72.77
N VAL A 576 32.67 60.21 73.39
CA VAL A 576 33.89 60.73 72.76
C VAL A 576 35.04 60.64 73.78
N LEU A 577 36.29 60.68 73.31
CA LEU A 577 37.48 60.47 74.15
C LEU A 577 37.50 61.33 75.42
N GLU A 578 37.16 62.63 75.35
CA GLU A 578 37.29 63.55 76.50
C GLU A 578 36.10 63.57 77.46
N ILE A 579 34.98 62.94 77.10
CA ILE A 579 33.73 62.99 77.87
C ILE A 579 33.43 61.60 78.40
N CYS A 580 33.42 61.48 79.73
CA CYS A 580 32.93 60.28 80.35
C CYS A 580 31.44 60.38 80.72
N ASP A 581 30.65 59.44 80.23
CA ASP A 581 29.23 59.31 80.56
C ASP A 581 29.03 58.49 81.84
N LYS A 582 29.92 57.53 82.09
CA LYS A 582 29.93 56.70 83.30
C LYS A 582 31.36 56.34 83.71
N CYS A 583 31.76 56.81 84.89
CA CYS A 583 33.03 56.41 85.49
C CYS A 583 33.02 54.94 85.89
N VAL A 584 34.19 54.30 85.86
CA VAL A 584 34.38 52.98 86.47
C VAL A 584 34.10 53.10 87.98
N ASP A 585 33.48 52.07 88.56
CA ASP A 585 33.16 52.01 89.98
C ASP A 585 34.36 52.39 90.87
N GLY A 586 34.14 53.31 91.81
CA GLY A 586 35.17 53.86 92.71
C GLY A 586 35.83 55.16 92.25
N SER A 587 35.49 55.69 91.06
CA SER A 587 35.89 57.03 90.61
C SER A 587 34.74 58.04 90.72
N LEU A 588 35.06 59.32 90.96
CA LEU A 588 34.11 60.42 91.15
C LEU A 588 33.99 61.25 89.86
N MET A 589 32.79 61.69 89.53
CA MET A 589 32.55 62.57 88.39
C MET A 589 32.83 64.03 88.77
N SER A 590 33.71 64.70 88.03
CA SER A 590 33.98 66.14 88.11
C SER A 590 34.07 66.72 86.71
N ASP A 591 33.18 67.65 86.37
CA ASP A 591 33.11 68.31 85.06
C ASP A 591 33.29 67.35 83.86
N LYS A 592 32.47 66.28 83.81
CA LYS A 592 32.44 65.26 82.74
C LYS A 592 33.71 64.39 82.63
N LYS A 593 34.60 64.45 83.63
CA LYS A 593 35.79 63.59 83.76
C LYS A 593 35.74 62.79 85.05
N CYS A 594 36.40 61.64 85.05
CA CYS A 594 36.49 60.75 86.20
C CYS A 594 37.78 61.00 86.97
N VAL A 595 37.66 61.36 88.24
CA VAL A 595 38.77 61.68 89.15
C VAL A 595 38.70 60.80 90.40
N ASN A 596 39.83 60.59 91.07
CA ASN A 596 39.86 59.78 92.29
C ASN A 596 39.43 60.56 93.55
N MET A 597 39.60 61.87 93.55
CA MET A 597 39.29 62.76 94.68
C MET A 597 38.77 64.09 94.13
N CYS A 598 37.87 64.74 94.85
CA CYS A 598 37.32 66.03 94.44
C CYS A 598 38.37 67.15 94.50
N PRO A 599 38.48 67.99 93.46
CA PRO A 599 39.44 69.10 93.42
C PRO A 599 39.14 70.17 94.48
N GLU A 600 40.15 71.00 94.82
CA GLU A 600 40.02 72.04 95.85
C GLU A 600 38.81 72.96 95.60
N GLY A 601 38.09 73.29 96.68
CA GLY A 601 36.85 74.08 96.60
C GLY A 601 35.60 73.27 96.22
N THR A 602 35.70 71.95 96.11
CA THR A 602 34.58 71.03 95.92
C THR A 602 34.59 69.90 96.95
N PHE A 603 33.43 69.28 97.20
CA PHE A 603 33.27 68.14 98.09
C PHE A 603 32.50 67.01 97.40
N GLU A 604 32.68 65.79 97.88
CA GLU A 604 31.95 64.65 97.35
C GLU A 604 30.52 64.62 97.85
N LYS A 605 29.57 64.52 96.91
CA LYS A 605 28.18 64.21 97.20
C LYS A 605 27.66 63.21 96.17
N THR A 606 27.26 62.03 96.64
CA THR A 606 26.67 60.97 95.80
C THR A 606 27.50 60.62 94.55
N GLY A 607 28.82 60.46 94.68
CA GLY A 607 29.71 60.09 93.56
C GLY A 607 30.05 61.22 92.58
N VAL A 608 29.65 62.46 92.88
CA VAL A 608 29.93 63.66 92.08
C VAL A 608 30.60 64.72 92.97
N CYS A 609 31.51 65.50 92.39
CA CYS A 609 32.14 66.62 93.07
C CYS A 609 31.29 67.90 92.94
N GLU A 610 30.73 68.41 94.03
CA GLU A 610 29.94 69.64 94.10
C GLU A 610 30.74 70.80 94.71
N LYS A 611 30.46 72.05 94.30
CA LYS A 611 31.17 73.24 94.82
C LYS A 611 30.80 73.55 96.27
N CYS A 612 31.80 73.93 97.06
CA CYS A 612 31.61 74.48 98.41
C CYS A 612 30.82 75.81 98.35
N LYS A 613 30.03 76.11 99.39
CA LYS A 613 29.38 77.41 99.59
C LYS A 613 30.37 78.44 100.11
N ASP A 614 29.94 79.70 100.20
CA ASP A 614 30.78 80.77 100.76
C ASP A 614 31.17 80.45 102.22
N LYS A 615 32.45 80.66 102.58
CA LYS A 615 32.98 80.32 103.91
C LYS A 615 32.25 81.02 105.05
N SER A 616 31.67 82.20 104.79
CA SER A 616 30.89 82.95 105.78
C SER A 616 29.55 82.31 106.15
N GLU A 617 29.08 81.34 105.36
CA GLU A 617 27.80 80.64 105.59
C GLU A 617 27.94 79.43 106.54
N TYR A 618 29.16 78.97 106.81
CA TYR A 618 29.39 77.84 107.69
C TYR A 618 29.50 78.27 109.16
N LYS A 619 28.69 77.68 110.04
CA LYS A 619 28.76 77.91 111.50
C LYS A 619 29.94 77.13 112.10
N THR A 620 30.77 77.80 112.90
CA THR A 620 31.84 77.16 113.70
C THR A 620 31.43 77.02 115.18
N PRO A 621 31.66 75.86 115.82
CA PRO A 621 32.32 74.65 115.31
C PRO A 621 31.45 73.89 114.30
N CYS A 622 32.08 73.28 113.28
CA CYS A 622 31.39 72.55 112.21
C CYS A 622 30.57 71.35 112.73
N THR A 623 29.41 71.11 112.11
CA THR A 623 28.50 70.00 112.46
C THR A 623 28.29 68.98 111.35
N ASP A 624 28.86 69.18 110.16
CA ASP A 624 28.77 68.25 109.02
C ASP A 624 30.06 68.20 108.18
N LYS A 625 30.14 67.16 107.33
CA LYS A 625 31.29 66.87 106.46
C LYS A 625 31.53 67.94 105.40
N GLU A 626 30.47 68.60 104.93
CA GLU A 626 30.57 69.72 103.98
C GLU A 626 31.34 70.87 104.64
N CYS A 627 30.96 71.26 105.86
CA CYS A 627 31.63 72.28 106.66
C CYS A 627 33.09 71.90 106.96
N GLU A 628 33.36 70.66 107.38
CA GLU A 628 34.74 70.21 107.68
C GLU A 628 35.67 70.33 106.47
N MET A 629 35.21 69.89 105.28
CA MET A 629 36.03 69.92 104.06
C MET A 629 36.16 71.32 103.45
N CYS A 630 35.12 72.16 103.55
CA CYS A 630 35.08 73.47 102.92
C CYS A 630 35.63 74.62 103.79
N THR A 631 35.77 74.45 105.12
CA THR A 631 36.31 75.49 106.02
C THR A 631 37.76 75.29 106.44
N ALA A 632 38.34 74.09 106.26
CA ALA A 632 39.74 73.83 106.57
C ALA A 632 40.69 74.64 105.65
N SER A 633 41.30 75.70 106.17
CA SER A 633 42.38 76.42 105.49
C SER A 633 43.68 75.59 105.57
N GLY A 634 44.13 75.10 104.42
CA GLY A 634 45.43 74.49 104.10
C GLY A 634 46.40 74.21 105.25
N ALA A 635 46.30 73.01 105.84
CA ALA A 635 47.35 72.45 106.71
C ALA A 635 47.37 70.90 106.81
N PHE A 636 46.47 70.17 106.13
CA PHE A 636 46.44 68.69 106.17
C PHE A 636 46.87 68.00 104.87
N ALA A 637 47.40 68.76 103.90
CA ALA A 637 47.85 68.24 102.60
C ALA A 637 49.22 67.52 102.63
N THR A 638 49.80 67.19 103.80
CA THR A 638 51.19 66.69 103.87
C THR A 638 51.45 65.46 104.75
N LEU A 639 50.43 64.70 105.20
CA LEU A 639 50.69 63.50 106.04
C LEU A 639 50.25 62.13 105.49
N ILE A 640 49.63 62.01 104.32
CA ILE A 640 49.24 60.70 103.73
C ILE A 640 49.90 60.46 102.35
N MET A 641 51.02 61.13 102.08
CA MET A 641 51.91 60.81 100.94
C MET A 641 53.10 59.90 101.33
N PHE A 642 53.20 59.47 102.59
CA PHE A 642 54.34 58.69 103.08
C PHE A 642 54.01 57.32 103.70
N ALA A 643 52.73 56.91 103.73
CA ALA A 643 52.37 55.58 104.17
C ALA A 643 52.07 54.67 102.98
N VAL A 644 53.12 53.97 102.51
CA VAL A 644 53.03 52.58 102.02
C VAL A 644 52.29 52.44 100.67
N ALA A 645 52.89 52.52 99.48
CA ALA A 645 54.29 52.39 99.04
C ALA A 645 55.03 51.11 99.52
N LEU A 646 54.36 50.19 100.23
CA LEU A 646 54.97 48.97 100.78
C LEU A 646 54.04 47.72 100.73
N PHE A 647 52.95 47.77 99.97
CA PHE A 647 52.12 46.60 99.64
C PHE A 647 52.15 46.26 98.13
N VAL A 648 53.29 46.55 97.48
CA VAL A 648 53.66 45.99 96.18
C VAL A 648 54.91 45.13 96.39
N MET A 649 54.73 44.03 97.12
CA MET A 649 55.55 42.81 97.07
C MET A 649 54.70 41.67 97.64
N PHE A 650 53.72 41.22 96.86
CA PHE A 650 53.30 39.81 96.67
C PHE A 650 52.39 39.74 95.45
#